data_AF-A0A517TXA8-F1
#
_entry.id   AF-A0A517TXA8-F1
#
_cell.length_a   1.000
_cell.length_b   1.000
_cell.length_c   1.000
_cell.angle_alpha   90.00
_cell.angle_beta   90.00
_cell.angle_gamma   90.00
#
_symmetry.space_group_name_H-M   'P 1'
#
loop_
_entity.id
_entity.type
_entity.pdbx_description
1 polymer ?
#
loop_
_entity_poly.entity_id
_entity_poly.type
_entity_poly.pdbx_seq_one_letter_code
_entity_poly.pdbx_strand_id
1 'polypeptide(L)'
;MSTDVLWSQDANVIEFEPHDGDLGEGLRSLGLTRYLAVTASARLAETLVAGGALPREQVSVSDDARRIRCNNADVLILNGWTGLKLAHWRSVRHAGWVAVPLRFDLATLCAAAIGGCRWLSGNFARPRVLLLPDSRRRLLCWRNRRRAVTGARRFIPFQLGVQGFLAQLVGERRQHVILRWFESLPTVAPGEDLDLLIADDDLEAVESLLASGPGLQAVDLYTTTGLPRTDFRSLPYYPPAIAQQLLNAAIEHRGLCRVPTPEHHFLSLAYHALYHKGFKSGLQTSGARHLAAARSDHDYADILRRLGAVVGYSGDVDLESLDAHLATKGWRPSHDMMVRLARHNKWLRLRLANERHGEAAANLAVFLLRERGLDRGGVVRARRLLEYHGFQVTHAHQLDPTQATAAAHAIRGGNWGAGPWPVSGGLPAAILIAHDANPMPPTRRQRKKYPFVVNARTLCKDVIRDEFNRDAPNEQRCNVIHSSDNGREAIEYIEAIYAERAAEILDEVQRRVRTPNGAAAVLADVTKSGRRAKVEVVNYNGRLVVKKSFKPQMLHFLEREVRFLAAAGGKIASVPPLVARGDSWFMIPYYDDVLQYRRSSGRMLPLDVAKQAVEALHDIYDAGFALVDASIDNLLVDRREGLKLFDFEFSHQYDRRPKTFEESYDVAGCPSGFEGDLPIQGSNSYERNWQPYIGLSLNSLLYDSPGQQRVKRALYFATHAHRFLPRRARGFIRAATSSDASIARPAAAEPVSMPQSKAA
;
A
#
# COMPACT_ATOMS: atom_id res chain seq x y z
N MET A 1 -24.23 31.68 -34.58
CA MET A 1 -24.04 30.77 -33.43
C MET A 1 -22.70 30.11 -33.62
N SER A 2 -21.76 30.28 -32.69
CA SER A 2 -20.47 29.56 -32.72
C SER A 2 -20.77 28.07 -32.80
N THR A 3 -20.30 27.39 -33.85
CA THR A 3 -20.23 25.94 -33.89
C THR A 3 -19.17 25.52 -32.88
N ASP A 4 -19.52 25.54 -31.60
CA ASP A 4 -18.67 25.04 -30.53
C ASP A 4 -18.42 23.56 -30.82
N VAL A 5 -17.23 23.27 -31.32
CA VAL A 5 -16.75 21.92 -31.60
C VAL A 5 -16.75 21.15 -30.29
N LEU A 6 -17.76 20.29 -30.10
CA LEU A 6 -18.01 19.60 -28.83
C LEU A 6 -16.94 18.53 -28.55
N TRP A 7 -16.34 17.97 -29.60
CA TRP A 7 -15.42 16.85 -29.59
C TRP A 7 -14.15 17.19 -30.36
N SER A 8 -12.99 16.69 -29.91
CA SER A 8 -11.73 16.85 -30.67
C SER A 8 -11.84 16.21 -32.06
N GLN A 9 -11.17 16.75 -33.07
CA GLN A 9 -11.09 16.16 -34.41
C GLN A 9 -10.46 14.76 -34.39
N ASP A 10 -9.57 14.50 -33.44
CA ASP A 10 -8.92 13.19 -33.24
C ASP A 10 -9.74 12.19 -32.40
N ALA A 11 -10.98 12.53 -32.04
CA ALA A 11 -11.82 11.67 -31.20
C ALA A 11 -12.21 10.39 -31.95
N ASN A 12 -12.05 9.23 -31.30
CA ASN A 12 -12.57 7.97 -31.82
C ASN A 12 -14.10 7.93 -31.65
N VAL A 13 -14.82 7.97 -32.76
CA VAL A 13 -16.28 7.92 -32.80
C VAL A 13 -16.74 6.53 -33.23
N ILE A 14 -17.57 5.89 -32.41
CA ILE A 14 -18.17 4.59 -32.75
C ILE A 14 -19.69 4.70 -32.66
N GLU A 15 -20.34 4.38 -33.76
CA GLU A 15 -21.80 4.37 -33.90
C GLU A 15 -22.33 2.94 -33.94
N PHE A 16 -23.22 2.60 -33.01
CA PHE A 16 -23.88 1.30 -32.97
C PHE A 16 -25.28 1.38 -33.59
N GLU A 17 -25.57 0.39 -34.44
CA GLU A 17 -26.79 0.25 -35.24
C GLU A 17 -27.16 1.51 -36.04
N PRO A 18 -26.23 2.07 -36.85
CA PRO A 18 -26.54 3.19 -37.73
C PRO A 18 -27.74 2.86 -38.61
N HIS A 19 -28.64 3.82 -38.80
CA HIS A 19 -29.81 3.63 -39.66
C HIS A 19 -29.49 3.83 -41.15
N ASP A 20 -28.58 4.77 -41.42
CA ASP A 20 -28.12 5.24 -42.72
C ASP A 20 -26.70 5.81 -42.55
N GLY A 21 -26.07 6.25 -43.65
CA GLY A 21 -24.72 6.81 -43.62
C GLY A 21 -24.63 8.32 -43.38
N ASP A 22 -25.76 9.05 -43.43
CA ASP A 22 -25.80 10.52 -43.35
C ASP A 22 -25.14 11.06 -42.07
N LEU A 23 -25.30 10.34 -40.95
CA LEU A 23 -24.71 10.73 -39.69
C LEU A 23 -23.18 10.63 -39.75
N GLY A 24 -22.66 9.53 -40.27
CA GLY A 24 -21.22 9.35 -40.46
C GLY A 24 -20.63 10.38 -41.43
N GLU A 25 -21.29 10.66 -42.55
CA GLU A 25 -20.88 11.72 -43.50
C GLU A 25 -20.85 13.10 -42.83
N GLY A 26 -21.91 13.47 -42.12
CA GLY A 26 -22.00 14.77 -41.44
C GLY A 26 -20.98 14.91 -40.30
N LEU A 27 -20.54 13.82 -39.68
CA LEU A 27 -19.44 13.85 -38.72
C LEU A 27 -18.09 14.04 -39.41
N ARG A 28 -17.89 13.40 -40.56
CA ARG A 28 -16.68 13.56 -41.37
C ARG A 28 -16.53 14.97 -41.93
N SER A 29 -17.62 15.63 -42.33
CA SER A 29 -17.58 17.03 -42.78
C SER A 29 -17.17 18.01 -41.67
N LEU A 30 -17.34 17.61 -40.40
CA LEU A 30 -16.82 18.33 -39.23
C LEU A 30 -15.36 17.98 -38.87
N GLY A 31 -14.68 17.16 -39.68
CA GLY A 31 -13.30 16.72 -39.46
C GLY A 31 -13.15 15.51 -38.55
N LEU A 32 -14.25 14.86 -38.13
CA LEU A 32 -14.21 13.63 -37.32
C LEU A 32 -14.00 12.42 -38.21
N THR A 33 -12.77 12.24 -38.70
CA THR A 33 -12.42 11.19 -39.67
C THR A 33 -12.27 9.80 -39.04
N ARG A 34 -12.06 9.73 -37.72
CA ARG A 34 -11.92 8.50 -36.92
C ARG A 34 -13.28 7.92 -36.53
N TYR A 35 -14.06 7.54 -37.54
CA TYR A 35 -15.42 7.05 -37.40
C TYR A 35 -15.53 5.55 -37.74
N LEU A 36 -16.34 4.83 -36.96
CA LEU A 36 -16.69 3.43 -37.19
C LEU A 36 -18.18 3.17 -36.94
N ALA A 37 -18.87 2.71 -37.98
CA ALA A 37 -20.22 2.16 -37.92
C ALA A 37 -20.18 0.67 -37.55
N VAL A 38 -21.01 0.25 -36.60
CA VAL A 38 -21.13 -1.15 -36.15
C VAL A 38 -22.59 -1.58 -36.20
N THR A 39 -22.93 -2.59 -36.99
CA THR A 39 -24.30 -3.12 -37.10
C THR A 39 -24.34 -4.64 -37.02
N ALA A 40 -25.41 -5.21 -36.48
CA ALA A 40 -25.66 -6.65 -36.53
C ALA A 40 -26.09 -7.13 -37.93
N SER A 41 -26.53 -6.24 -38.83
CA SER A 41 -27.09 -6.59 -40.13
C SER A 41 -26.06 -6.48 -41.26
N ALA A 42 -25.69 -7.62 -41.85
CA ALA A 42 -24.81 -7.66 -43.03
C ALA A 42 -25.39 -6.85 -44.21
N ARG A 43 -26.70 -6.95 -44.43
CA ARG A 43 -27.42 -6.19 -45.47
C ARG A 43 -27.34 -4.68 -45.25
N LEU A 44 -27.47 -4.23 -44.00
CA LEU A 44 -27.34 -2.81 -43.68
C LEU A 44 -25.91 -2.34 -43.91
N ALA A 45 -24.92 -3.12 -43.48
CA ALA A 45 -23.52 -2.82 -43.74
C ALA A 45 -23.20 -2.70 -45.24
N GLU A 46 -23.75 -3.59 -46.08
CA GLU A 46 -23.63 -3.48 -47.54
C GLU A 46 -24.29 -2.22 -48.08
N THR A 47 -25.47 -1.85 -47.56
CA THR A 47 -26.19 -0.64 -47.98
C THR A 47 -25.40 0.64 -47.64
N LEU A 48 -24.80 0.69 -46.44
CA LEU A 48 -23.97 1.82 -45.99
C LEU A 48 -22.75 2.02 -46.89
N VAL A 49 -22.18 0.93 -47.40
CA VAL A 49 -21.00 0.97 -48.29
C VAL A 49 -21.41 1.24 -49.74
N ALA A 50 -22.42 0.55 -50.26
CA ALA A 50 -22.85 0.66 -51.65
C ALA A 50 -23.47 2.02 -51.98
N GLY A 51 -24.11 2.66 -50.99
CA GLY A 51 -24.63 4.03 -51.12
C GLY A 51 -23.54 5.11 -51.20
N GLY A 52 -22.25 4.75 -51.12
CA GLY A 52 -21.13 5.69 -51.10
C GLY A 52 -20.98 6.47 -49.80
N ALA A 53 -21.90 6.27 -48.84
CA ALA A 53 -21.97 7.10 -47.65
C ALA A 53 -20.82 6.85 -46.67
N LEU A 54 -20.35 5.59 -46.59
CA LEU A 54 -19.22 5.21 -45.76
C LEU A 54 -18.25 4.29 -46.49
N PRO A 55 -16.93 4.51 -46.35
CA PRO A 55 -15.92 3.56 -46.81
C PRO A 55 -16.07 2.19 -46.14
N ARG A 56 -15.72 1.10 -46.83
CA ARG A 56 -15.86 -0.27 -46.31
C ARG A 56 -15.08 -0.49 -45.01
N GLU A 57 -13.92 0.14 -44.89
CA GLU A 57 -13.05 0.13 -43.72
C GLU A 57 -13.59 0.90 -42.51
N GLN A 58 -14.75 1.57 -42.65
CA GLN A 58 -15.46 2.25 -41.57
C GLN A 58 -16.77 1.55 -41.18
N VAL A 59 -17.05 0.35 -41.71
CA VAL A 59 -18.27 -0.40 -41.42
C VAL A 59 -17.94 -1.81 -40.93
N SER A 60 -18.37 -2.14 -39.72
CA SER A 60 -18.19 -3.43 -39.07
C SER A 60 -19.53 -4.15 -38.87
N VAL A 61 -19.53 -5.47 -39.08
CA VAL A 61 -20.70 -6.32 -38.79
C VAL A 61 -20.44 -7.11 -37.50
N SER A 62 -21.27 -6.92 -36.48
CA SER A 62 -21.21 -7.69 -35.23
C SER A 62 -22.55 -7.67 -34.49
N ASP A 63 -23.03 -8.85 -34.11
CA ASP A 63 -24.21 -9.06 -33.26
C ASP A 63 -23.88 -9.13 -31.76
N ASP A 64 -22.60 -9.10 -31.39
CA ASP A 64 -22.17 -9.19 -30.00
C ASP A 64 -22.38 -7.85 -29.28
N ALA A 65 -23.47 -7.78 -28.51
CA ALA A 65 -23.81 -6.62 -27.68
C ALA A 65 -22.70 -6.24 -26.67
N ARG A 66 -21.71 -7.11 -26.38
CA ARG A 66 -20.53 -6.76 -25.57
C ARG A 66 -19.61 -5.77 -26.28
N ARG A 67 -19.67 -5.64 -27.62
CA ARG A 67 -18.86 -4.66 -28.37
C ARG A 67 -19.13 -3.22 -27.94
N ILE A 68 -20.34 -2.91 -27.46
CA ILE A 68 -20.68 -1.58 -26.91
C ILE A 68 -19.76 -1.21 -25.73
N ARG A 69 -19.39 -2.19 -24.90
CA ARG A 69 -18.50 -2.00 -23.73
C ARG A 69 -17.03 -2.34 -24.01
N CYS A 70 -16.74 -2.92 -25.16
CA CYS A 70 -15.43 -3.47 -25.54
C CYS A 70 -14.92 -2.72 -26.78
N ASN A 71 -14.59 -1.43 -26.61
CA ASN A 71 -14.00 -0.57 -27.63
C ASN A 71 -13.24 0.61 -27.01
N ASN A 72 -12.52 1.38 -27.83
CA ASN A 72 -11.77 2.59 -27.44
C ASN A 72 -12.48 3.92 -27.76
N ALA A 73 -13.82 3.93 -27.91
CA ALA A 73 -14.54 5.14 -28.28
C ALA A 73 -14.32 6.30 -27.28
N ASP A 74 -13.98 7.48 -27.79
CA ASP A 74 -14.11 8.73 -27.04
C ASP A 74 -15.55 9.22 -27.09
N VAL A 75 -16.24 8.99 -28.21
CA VAL A 75 -17.64 9.31 -28.44
C VAL A 75 -18.38 8.03 -28.85
N LEU A 76 -19.34 7.63 -28.03
CA LEU A 76 -20.19 6.46 -28.29
C LEU A 76 -21.57 6.92 -28.74
N ILE A 77 -21.95 6.63 -29.98
CA ILE A 77 -23.28 6.94 -30.53
C ILE A 77 -24.14 5.67 -30.48
N LEU A 78 -25.30 5.76 -29.83
CA LEU A 78 -26.21 4.64 -29.63
C LEU A 78 -27.54 4.91 -30.36
N ASN A 79 -27.86 4.13 -31.39
CA ASN A 79 -29.11 4.22 -32.13
C ASN A 79 -30.17 3.24 -31.64
N GLY A 80 -31.44 3.64 -31.81
CA GLY A 80 -32.60 2.80 -31.53
C GLY A 80 -32.52 2.14 -30.17
N TRP A 81 -32.73 0.82 -30.12
CA TRP A 81 -32.74 0.05 -28.88
C TRP A 81 -31.37 -0.07 -28.20
N THR A 82 -30.26 0.19 -28.89
CA THR A 82 -28.93 0.21 -28.24
C THR A 82 -28.81 1.35 -27.23
N GLY A 83 -29.62 2.41 -27.37
CA GLY A 83 -29.73 3.52 -26.41
C GLY A 83 -30.13 3.06 -25.00
N LEU A 84 -30.86 1.94 -24.87
CA LEU A 84 -31.18 1.36 -23.55
C LEU A 84 -29.94 0.90 -22.78
N LYS A 85 -28.78 0.71 -23.43
CA LYS A 85 -27.52 0.37 -22.74
C LYS A 85 -27.02 1.49 -21.83
N LEU A 86 -27.54 2.72 -21.95
CA LEU A 86 -27.35 3.80 -20.97
C LEU A 86 -27.81 3.38 -19.55
N ALA A 87 -28.76 2.44 -19.45
CA ALA A 87 -29.20 1.90 -18.17
C ALA A 87 -28.11 1.08 -17.48
N HIS A 88 -27.13 0.56 -18.22
CA HIS A 88 -26.02 -0.21 -17.70
C HIS A 88 -24.74 0.62 -17.75
N TRP A 89 -24.45 1.37 -16.67
CA TRP A 89 -23.28 2.27 -16.61
C TRP A 89 -21.97 1.62 -17.08
N ARG A 90 -21.76 0.36 -16.73
CA ARG A 90 -20.58 -0.42 -17.12
C ARG A 90 -20.38 -0.50 -18.64
N SER A 91 -21.43 -0.35 -19.43
CA SER A 91 -21.38 -0.44 -20.88
C SER A 91 -20.92 0.82 -21.57
N VAL A 92 -20.98 1.98 -20.90
CA VAL A 92 -20.69 3.29 -21.51
C VAL A 92 -19.65 4.10 -20.74
N ARG A 93 -19.20 3.60 -19.58
CA ARG A 93 -18.30 4.33 -18.67
C ARG A 93 -16.90 4.58 -19.23
N HIS A 94 -16.47 3.88 -20.27
CA HIS A 94 -15.15 4.03 -20.89
C HIS A 94 -15.10 5.23 -21.84
N ALA A 95 -16.22 5.56 -22.48
CA ALA A 95 -16.33 6.69 -23.39
C ALA A 95 -16.36 8.03 -22.65
N GLY A 96 -15.72 9.05 -23.24
CA GLY A 96 -15.74 10.43 -22.73
C GLY A 96 -17.10 11.10 -22.96
N TRP A 97 -17.76 10.74 -24.05
CA TRP A 97 -19.08 11.21 -24.44
C TRP A 97 -19.97 10.04 -24.86
N VAL A 98 -21.26 10.17 -24.57
CA VAL A 98 -22.29 9.29 -25.12
C VAL A 98 -23.34 10.16 -25.81
N ALA A 99 -23.76 9.76 -27.00
CA ALA A 99 -24.74 10.48 -27.80
C ALA A 99 -25.85 9.55 -28.29
N VAL A 100 -27.05 10.11 -28.43
CA VAL A 100 -28.19 9.44 -29.08
C VAL A 100 -28.78 10.39 -30.12
N PRO A 101 -29.09 9.93 -31.34
CA PRO A 101 -29.77 10.79 -32.31
C PRO A 101 -31.17 11.18 -31.86
N LEU A 102 -31.52 12.46 -32.00
CA LEU A 102 -32.85 12.98 -31.67
C LEU A 102 -33.82 12.64 -32.80
N ARG A 103 -34.60 11.58 -32.58
CA ARG A 103 -35.69 11.10 -33.42
C ARG A 103 -36.96 10.96 -32.58
N PHE A 104 -38.12 11.10 -33.21
CA PHE A 104 -39.42 10.92 -32.56
C PHE A 104 -39.81 9.44 -32.56
N ASP A 105 -39.03 8.62 -31.88
CA ASP A 105 -39.31 7.20 -31.67
C ASP A 105 -39.21 6.82 -30.19
N LEU A 106 -39.89 5.74 -29.81
CA LEU A 106 -39.96 5.29 -28.42
C LEU A 106 -38.59 4.97 -27.83
N ALA A 107 -37.67 4.38 -28.61
CA ALA A 107 -36.37 3.98 -28.12
C ALA A 107 -35.49 5.19 -27.79
N THR A 108 -35.52 6.23 -28.63
CA THR A 108 -34.85 7.51 -28.39
C THR A 108 -35.41 8.22 -27.16
N LEU A 109 -36.74 8.26 -26.99
CA LEU A 109 -37.37 8.86 -25.81
C LEU A 109 -36.95 8.12 -24.52
N CYS A 110 -36.94 6.79 -24.53
CA CYS A 110 -36.45 6.00 -23.41
C CYS A 110 -34.96 6.25 -23.12
N ALA A 111 -34.11 6.29 -24.16
CA ALA A 111 -32.69 6.56 -24.01
C ALA A 111 -32.42 7.95 -23.42
N ALA A 112 -33.15 8.98 -23.88
CA ALA A 112 -33.09 10.33 -23.33
C ALA A 112 -33.52 10.38 -21.86
N ALA A 113 -34.60 9.69 -21.49
CA ALA A 113 -35.05 9.60 -20.10
C ALA A 113 -34.01 8.92 -19.19
N ILE A 114 -33.41 7.81 -19.65
CA ILE A 114 -32.34 7.12 -18.92
C ILE A 114 -31.10 8.02 -18.80
N GLY A 115 -30.70 8.69 -19.88
CA GLY A 115 -29.61 9.67 -19.87
C GLY A 115 -29.85 10.81 -18.88
N GLY A 116 -31.08 11.32 -18.80
CA GLY A 116 -31.53 12.29 -17.81
C GLY A 116 -31.40 11.76 -16.37
N CYS A 117 -31.86 10.54 -16.11
CA CYS A 117 -31.68 9.89 -14.80
C CYS A 117 -30.19 9.74 -14.42
N ARG A 118 -29.32 9.43 -15.39
CA ARG A 118 -27.87 9.31 -15.19
C ARG A 118 -27.20 10.65 -14.93
N TRP A 119 -27.67 11.73 -15.56
CA TRP A 119 -27.27 13.10 -15.26
C TRP A 119 -27.67 13.48 -13.83
N LEU A 120 -28.91 13.24 -13.43
CA LEU A 120 -29.39 13.50 -12.05
C LEU A 120 -28.59 12.71 -11.01
N SER A 121 -28.17 11.48 -11.35
CA SER A 121 -27.31 10.64 -10.50
C SER A 121 -25.83 11.08 -10.48
N GLY A 122 -25.46 12.15 -11.20
CA GLY A 122 -24.10 12.68 -11.26
C GLY A 122 -23.11 11.88 -12.12
N ASN A 123 -23.56 10.90 -12.91
CA ASN A 123 -22.70 10.14 -13.82
C ASN A 123 -22.41 10.91 -15.12
N PHE A 124 -23.38 11.69 -15.59
CA PHE A 124 -23.25 12.55 -16.76
C PHE A 124 -23.28 14.04 -16.39
N ALA A 125 -22.70 14.87 -17.25
CA ALA A 125 -22.94 16.31 -17.24
C ALA A 125 -24.32 16.64 -17.86
N ARG A 126 -24.72 17.92 -17.76
CA ARG A 126 -25.95 18.41 -18.40
C ARG A 126 -25.92 18.08 -19.90
N PRO A 127 -27.01 17.57 -20.49
CA PRO A 127 -27.06 17.27 -21.92
C PRO A 127 -26.80 18.52 -22.76
N ARG A 128 -26.18 18.30 -23.92
CA ARG A 128 -25.99 19.28 -24.99
C ARG A 128 -26.57 18.73 -26.28
N VAL A 129 -27.06 19.61 -27.15
CA VAL A 129 -27.51 19.22 -28.49
C VAL A 129 -26.44 19.61 -29.49
N LEU A 130 -25.96 18.64 -30.26
CA LEU A 130 -25.07 18.88 -31.40
C LEU A 130 -25.93 18.87 -32.68
N LEU A 131 -25.84 19.95 -33.46
CA LEU A 131 -26.47 20.05 -34.78
C LEU A 131 -25.40 19.80 -35.85
N LEU A 132 -25.64 18.84 -36.74
CA LEU A 132 -24.75 18.57 -37.86
C LEU A 132 -25.15 19.48 -39.05
N PRO A 133 -24.20 20.26 -39.62
CA PRO A 133 -24.50 21.25 -40.65
C PRO A 133 -25.20 20.67 -41.88
N ASP A 134 -24.77 19.49 -42.32
CA ASP A 134 -25.15 18.95 -43.64
C ASP A 134 -26.27 17.90 -43.60
N SER A 135 -26.50 17.26 -42.45
CA SER A 135 -27.41 16.10 -42.37
C SER A 135 -28.78 16.40 -41.75
N ARG A 136 -29.03 17.66 -41.32
CA ARG A 136 -30.17 18.06 -40.46
C ARG A 136 -30.33 17.22 -39.18
N ARG A 137 -29.38 16.32 -38.89
CA ARG A 137 -29.42 15.44 -37.72
C ARG A 137 -29.05 16.24 -36.48
N ARG A 138 -29.71 15.90 -35.38
CA ARG A 138 -29.43 16.44 -34.06
C ARG A 138 -29.05 15.29 -33.16
N LEU A 139 -27.99 15.46 -32.38
CA LEU A 139 -27.56 14.48 -31.38
C LEU A 139 -27.78 15.06 -29.99
N LEU A 140 -28.33 14.27 -29.09
CA LEU A 140 -28.36 14.56 -27.66
C LEU A 140 -27.13 13.93 -27.01
N CYS A 141 -26.22 14.76 -26.52
CA CYS A 141 -24.88 14.38 -26.07
C CYS A 141 -24.72 14.60 -24.56
N TRP A 142 -24.12 13.63 -23.87
CA TRP A 142 -23.75 13.71 -22.46
C TRP A 142 -22.26 13.49 -22.27
N ARG A 143 -21.60 14.39 -21.53
CA ARG A 143 -20.22 14.19 -21.07
C ARG A 143 -20.19 13.25 -19.88
N ASN A 144 -19.37 12.22 -19.95
CA ASN A 144 -19.11 11.32 -18.83
C ASN A 144 -18.28 12.04 -17.74
N ARG A 145 -18.81 12.10 -16.51
CA ARG A 145 -18.10 12.69 -15.35
C ARG A 145 -17.23 11.69 -14.60
N ARG A 146 -17.47 10.39 -14.81
CA ARG A 146 -16.82 9.28 -14.09
C ARG A 146 -16.20 8.30 -15.09
N ARG A 147 -15.39 8.82 -16.03
CA ARG A 147 -14.71 8.00 -17.05
C ARG A 147 -13.83 6.98 -16.34
N ALA A 148 -14.04 5.70 -16.65
CA ALA A 148 -13.18 4.63 -16.15
C ALA A 148 -11.88 4.63 -16.95
N VAL A 149 -10.75 4.72 -16.26
CA VAL A 149 -9.44 4.50 -16.87
C VAL A 149 -9.30 3.00 -17.14
N THR A 150 -8.95 2.64 -18.37
CA THR A 150 -8.67 1.26 -18.76
C THR A 150 -7.31 0.83 -18.20
N GLY A 151 -7.23 -0.39 -17.67
CA GLY A 151 -5.96 -1.04 -17.31
C GLY A 151 -5.18 -1.46 -18.55
N ALA A 152 -4.52 -2.63 -18.56
CA ALA A 152 -3.77 -3.15 -19.71
C ALA A 152 -4.58 -3.24 -21.04
N ARG A 153 -5.91 -3.38 -20.96
CA ARG A 153 -6.79 -3.49 -22.13
C ARG A 153 -6.71 -2.26 -23.04
N ARG A 154 -6.45 -2.50 -24.32
CA ARG A 154 -6.52 -1.57 -25.45
C ARG A 154 -7.32 -2.22 -26.59
N PHE A 155 -7.50 -1.49 -27.69
CA PHE A 155 -8.24 -1.96 -28.85
C PHE A 155 -7.49 -1.65 -30.13
N ILE A 156 -7.37 -2.65 -31.00
CA ILE A 156 -6.72 -2.53 -32.29
C ILE A 156 -7.63 -1.73 -33.24
N PRO A 157 -7.13 -0.66 -33.90
CA PRO A 157 -7.90 0.11 -34.86
C PRO A 157 -8.49 -0.79 -35.94
N PHE A 158 -9.79 -0.63 -36.20
CA PHE A 158 -10.54 -1.50 -37.10
C PHE A 158 -9.97 -1.48 -38.53
N GLN A 159 -9.54 -0.31 -38.99
CA GLN A 159 -8.93 -0.11 -40.31
C GLN A 159 -7.62 -0.88 -40.50
N LEU A 160 -6.81 -1.01 -39.44
CA LEU A 160 -5.57 -1.78 -39.48
C LEU A 160 -5.87 -3.29 -39.42
N GLY A 161 -6.86 -3.67 -38.61
CA GLY A 161 -7.09 -5.06 -38.25
C GLY A 161 -5.90 -5.67 -37.50
N VAL A 162 -6.04 -6.92 -37.09
CA VAL A 162 -4.97 -7.64 -36.36
C VAL A 162 -3.72 -7.78 -37.24
N GLN A 163 -3.91 -8.15 -38.51
CA GLN A 163 -2.80 -8.34 -39.45
C GLN A 163 -2.01 -7.05 -39.69
N GLY A 164 -2.69 -5.94 -39.99
CA GLY A 164 -2.02 -4.66 -40.26
C GLY A 164 -1.31 -4.11 -39.02
N PHE A 165 -1.93 -4.25 -37.85
CA PHE A 165 -1.29 -3.89 -36.57
C PHE A 165 0.00 -4.68 -36.34
N LEU A 166 -0.03 -6.01 -36.48
CA LEU A 166 1.16 -6.85 -36.31
C LEU A 166 2.24 -6.54 -37.36
N ALA A 167 1.84 -6.32 -38.62
CA ALA A 167 2.75 -5.94 -39.69
C ALA A 167 3.46 -4.60 -39.40
N GLN A 168 2.77 -3.63 -38.80
CA GLN A 168 3.39 -2.37 -38.38
C GLN A 168 4.37 -2.55 -37.23
N LEU A 169 4.05 -3.38 -36.23
CA LEU A 169 5.00 -3.69 -35.15
C LEU A 169 6.30 -4.30 -35.69
N VAL A 170 6.19 -5.22 -36.65
CA VAL A 170 7.35 -5.84 -37.33
C VAL A 170 8.09 -4.82 -38.20
N GLY A 171 7.36 -4.07 -39.04
CA GLY A 171 7.92 -3.09 -39.97
C GLY A 171 8.68 -1.96 -39.27
N GLU A 172 8.18 -1.51 -38.12
CA GLU A 172 8.83 -0.50 -37.28
C GLU A 172 9.87 -1.08 -36.30
N ARG A 173 10.14 -2.40 -36.37
CA ARG A 173 11.11 -3.11 -35.51
C ARG A 173 10.86 -2.94 -34.01
N ARG A 174 9.58 -2.87 -33.60
CA ARG A 174 9.19 -2.79 -32.19
C ARG A 174 9.55 -4.09 -31.47
N GLN A 175 10.16 -4.00 -30.29
CA GLN A 175 10.41 -5.16 -29.46
C GLN A 175 9.12 -5.63 -28.82
N HIS A 176 8.55 -6.68 -29.40
CA HIS A 176 7.28 -7.26 -28.98
C HIS A 176 7.31 -8.79 -28.95
N VAL A 177 6.35 -9.38 -28.24
CA VAL A 177 6.04 -10.81 -28.27
C VAL A 177 4.54 -11.04 -28.02
N ILE A 178 3.91 -11.86 -28.85
CA ILE A 178 2.53 -12.35 -28.63
C ILE A 178 2.59 -13.56 -27.72
N LEU A 179 2.03 -13.44 -26.51
CA LEU A 179 2.30 -14.38 -25.42
C LEU A 179 1.67 -15.77 -25.61
N ARG A 180 0.50 -15.85 -26.25
CA ARG A 180 -0.27 -17.09 -26.41
C ARG A 180 -1.33 -16.94 -27.50
N TRP A 181 -1.90 -18.06 -27.92
CA TRP A 181 -2.98 -18.14 -28.93
C TRP A 181 -2.58 -17.56 -30.28
N PHE A 182 -1.29 -17.57 -30.59
CA PHE A 182 -0.76 -17.00 -31.83
C PHE A 182 -0.95 -17.95 -33.03
N GLU A 183 -1.29 -19.21 -32.81
CA GLU A 183 -1.39 -20.26 -33.83
C GLU A 183 -2.48 -19.99 -34.87
N SER A 184 -3.54 -19.25 -34.50
CA SER A 184 -4.64 -18.87 -35.40
C SER A 184 -4.47 -17.49 -36.02
N LEU A 185 -3.39 -16.76 -35.69
CA LEU A 185 -3.18 -15.41 -36.23
C LEU A 185 -3.06 -15.41 -37.76
N PRO A 186 -3.61 -14.38 -38.42
CA PRO A 186 -4.16 -13.13 -37.86
C PRO A 186 -5.60 -13.22 -37.33
N THR A 187 -6.25 -14.38 -37.41
CA THR A 187 -7.62 -14.57 -36.94
C THR A 187 -7.67 -14.76 -35.43
N VAL A 188 -8.37 -13.87 -34.73
CA VAL A 188 -8.66 -13.97 -33.30
C VAL A 188 -10.09 -14.47 -33.11
N ALA A 189 -10.28 -15.50 -32.29
CA ALA A 189 -11.60 -16.09 -32.08
C ALA A 189 -12.58 -15.08 -31.44
N PRO A 190 -13.89 -15.16 -31.74
CA PRO A 190 -14.87 -14.22 -31.18
C PRO A 190 -14.86 -14.19 -29.65
N GLY A 191 -14.61 -13.02 -29.08
CA GLY A 191 -14.58 -12.81 -27.63
C GLY A 191 -13.21 -13.03 -26.97
N GLU A 192 -12.22 -13.56 -27.71
CA GLU A 192 -10.83 -13.63 -27.28
C GLU A 192 -10.10 -12.30 -27.49
N ASP A 193 -9.03 -12.12 -26.75
CA ASP A 193 -8.10 -10.99 -26.85
C ASP A 193 -6.70 -11.43 -27.29
N LEU A 194 -5.92 -10.45 -27.74
CA LEU A 194 -4.50 -10.64 -28.01
C LEU A 194 -3.71 -10.26 -26.76
N ASP A 195 -2.80 -11.11 -26.30
CA ASP A 195 -1.90 -10.78 -25.19
C ASP A 195 -0.53 -10.38 -25.70
N LEU A 196 -0.19 -9.10 -25.56
CA LEU A 196 1.01 -8.49 -26.11
C LEU A 196 1.92 -8.00 -24.99
N LEU A 197 3.17 -8.45 -25.00
CA LEU A 197 4.24 -7.89 -24.18
C LEU A 197 5.20 -7.10 -25.07
N ILE A 198 5.55 -5.88 -24.66
CA ILE A 198 6.50 -5.00 -25.35
C ILE A 198 7.60 -4.51 -24.40
N ALA A 199 8.70 -4.02 -24.97
CA ALA A 199 9.69 -3.27 -24.21
C ALA A 199 9.07 -1.96 -23.68
N ASP A 200 9.56 -1.47 -22.54
CA ASP A 200 9.08 -0.23 -21.92
C ASP A 200 9.26 0.98 -22.87
N ASP A 201 10.38 1.04 -23.60
CA ASP A 201 10.72 2.13 -24.53
C ASP A 201 9.79 2.20 -25.76
N ASP A 202 9.14 1.09 -26.11
CA ASP A 202 8.21 1.04 -27.25
C ASP A 202 6.77 1.43 -26.86
N LEU A 203 6.49 1.69 -25.58
CA LEU A 203 5.12 1.91 -25.10
C LEU A 203 4.44 3.09 -25.80
N GLU A 204 5.11 4.23 -25.91
CA GLU A 204 4.52 5.45 -26.49
C GLU A 204 4.15 5.24 -27.97
N ALA A 205 5.05 4.61 -28.74
CA ALA A 205 4.81 4.32 -30.15
C ALA A 205 3.63 3.35 -30.34
N VAL A 206 3.59 2.27 -29.54
CA VAL A 206 2.51 1.28 -29.62
C VAL A 206 1.17 1.86 -29.14
N GLU A 207 1.16 2.71 -28.10
CA GLU A 207 -0.05 3.42 -27.67
C GLU A 207 -0.55 4.39 -28.74
N SER A 208 0.35 5.14 -29.39
CA SER A 208 0.01 6.02 -30.52
C SER A 208 -0.64 5.23 -31.65
N LEU A 209 -0.09 4.05 -31.96
CA LEU A 209 -0.63 3.18 -32.98
C LEU A 209 -2.04 2.67 -32.63
N LEU A 210 -2.26 2.24 -31.39
CA LEU A 210 -3.57 1.80 -30.90
C LEU A 210 -4.59 2.95 -30.78
N ALA A 211 -4.12 4.19 -30.66
CA ALA A 211 -4.94 5.40 -30.60
C ALA A 211 -5.26 5.99 -31.98
N SER A 212 -4.69 5.46 -33.06
CA SER A 212 -4.82 6.00 -34.43
C SER A 212 -6.23 5.93 -35.01
N GLY A 213 -7.11 5.10 -34.45
CA GLY A 213 -8.51 5.02 -34.88
C GLY A 213 -9.41 4.17 -33.96
N PRO A 214 -10.72 4.13 -34.26
CA PRO A 214 -11.69 3.35 -33.50
C PRO A 214 -11.42 1.85 -33.67
N GLY A 215 -11.50 1.11 -32.56
CA GLY A 215 -11.16 -0.31 -32.50
C GLY A 215 -12.17 -1.13 -31.71
N LEU A 216 -12.39 -2.37 -32.16
CA LEU A 216 -13.28 -3.35 -31.53
C LEU A 216 -12.54 -4.60 -31.03
N GLN A 217 -11.41 -4.96 -31.65
CA GLN A 217 -10.64 -6.13 -31.26
C GLN A 217 -9.77 -5.78 -30.05
N ALA A 218 -9.92 -6.53 -28.97
CA ALA A 218 -9.19 -6.30 -27.74
C ALA A 218 -7.75 -6.80 -27.84
N VAL A 219 -6.83 -6.04 -27.26
CA VAL A 219 -5.45 -6.44 -26.96
C VAL A 219 -5.13 -6.05 -25.51
N ASP A 220 -4.63 -6.98 -24.72
CA ASP A 220 -4.05 -6.69 -23.41
C ASP A 220 -2.56 -6.35 -23.61
N LEU A 221 -2.22 -5.09 -23.34
CA LEU A 221 -0.87 -4.55 -23.52
C LEU A 221 -0.12 -4.54 -22.18
N TYR A 222 0.99 -5.28 -22.13
CA TYR A 222 1.88 -5.37 -20.98
C TYR A 222 3.28 -4.85 -21.35
N THR A 223 4.01 -4.31 -20.38
CA THR A 223 5.41 -3.89 -20.57
C THR A 223 6.34 -4.58 -19.58
N THR A 224 7.65 -4.55 -19.84
CA THR A 224 8.69 -5.22 -19.06
C THR A 224 8.62 -4.91 -17.56
N THR A 225 8.46 -3.63 -17.19
CA THR A 225 8.40 -3.21 -15.77
C THR A 225 6.99 -2.93 -15.26
N GLY A 226 5.96 -3.24 -16.05
CA GLY A 226 4.57 -2.98 -15.69
C GLY A 226 4.31 -1.48 -15.49
N LEU A 227 4.63 -0.68 -16.51
CA LEU A 227 4.38 0.76 -16.55
C LEU A 227 2.89 1.10 -16.28
N PRO A 228 2.56 2.36 -15.93
CA PRO A 228 1.18 2.74 -15.64
C PRO A 228 0.22 2.35 -16.76
N ARG A 229 -0.86 1.63 -16.39
CA ARG A 229 -1.89 1.11 -17.32
C ARG A 229 -1.43 -0.04 -18.24
N THR A 230 -0.26 -0.62 -18.01
CA THR A 230 0.22 -1.86 -18.64
C THR A 230 0.58 -2.92 -17.59
N ASP A 231 0.22 -2.66 -16.33
CA ASP A 231 0.37 -3.58 -15.21
C ASP A 231 -0.78 -4.59 -15.11
N PHE A 232 -0.48 -5.74 -14.52
CA PHE A 232 -1.43 -6.73 -14.06
C PHE A 232 -1.64 -6.61 -12.55
N ARG A 233 -2.75 -5.99 -12.14
CA ARG A 233 -3.12 -5.81 -10.72
C ARG A 233 -2.03 -5.09 -9.92
N SER A 234 -1.46 -4.04 -10.49
CA SER A 234 -0.37 -3.23 -9.94
C SER A 234 0.97 -3.97 -9.82
N LEU A 235 1.17 -4.98 -10.65
CA LEU A 235 2.42 -5.72 -10.81
C LEU A 235 2.77 -5.86 -12.29
N PRO A 236 4.06 -6.00 -12.63
CA PRO A 236 4.44 -6.47 -13.95
C PRO A 236 3.78 -7.83 -14.24
N TYR A 237 3.44 -8.07 -15.51
CA TYR A 237 2.80 -9.33 -15.91
C TYR A 237 3.71 -10.54 -15.65
N TYR A 238 5.00 -10.39 -15.98
CA TYR A 238 6.08 -11.27 -15.55
C TYR A 238 7.11 -10.46 -14.78
N PRO A 239 7.89 -11.07 -13.87
CA PRO A 239 9.12 -10.45 -13.36
C PRO A 239 9.95 -9.85 -14.51
N PRO A 240 10.54 -8.64 -14.35
CA PRO A 240 11.19 -7.95 -15.46
C PRO A 240 12.27 -8.77 -16.17
N ALA A 241 13.05 -9.55 -15.43
CA ALA A 241 14.06 -10.44 -16.01
C ALA A 241 13.45 -11.49 -16.96
N ILE A 242 12.29 -12.06 -16.61
CA ILE A 242 11.57 -13.03 -17.44
C ILE A 242 10.92 -12.33 -18.64
N ALA A 243 10.33 -11.15 -18.44
CA ALA A 243 9.76 -10.36 -19.53
C ALA A 243 10.84 -10.00 -20.57
N GLN A 244 12.03 -9.57 -20.12
CA GLN A 244 13.15 -9.29 -21.00
C GLN A 244 13.67 -10.55 -21.71
N GLN A 245 13.74 -11.68 -20.99
CA GLN A 245 14.11 -12.96 -21.59
C GLN A 245 13.15 -13.35 -22.72
N LEU A 246 11.84 -13.18 -22.52
CA LEU A 246 10.81 -13.42 -23.54
C LEU A 246 11.00 -12.51 -24.77
N LEU A 247 11.20 -11.21 -24.58
CA LEU A 247 11.39 -10.25 -25.68
C LEU A 247 12.67 -10.52 -26.48
N ASN A 248 13.77 -10.84 -25.79
CA ASN A 248 15.07 -11.10 -26.41
C ASN A 248 15.05 -12.40 -27.22
N ALA A 249 14.43 -13.46 -26.68
CA ALA A 249 14.43 -14.78 -27.31
C ALA A 249 13.27 -15.00 -28.30
N ALA A 250 12.31 -14.07 -28.40
CA ALA A 250 11.16 -14.25 -29.27
C ALA A 250 11.57 -14.46 -30.75
N ILE A 251 10.95 -15.44 -31.39
CA ILE A 251 11.20 -15.86 -32.77
C ILE A 251 10.09 -15.34 -33.69
N GLU A 252 10.41 -15.22 -34.97
CA GLU A 252 9.42 -14.86 -35.98
C GLU A 252 8.40 -15.99 -36.18
N HIS A 253 7.13 -15.62 -36.26
CA HIS A 253 6.03 -16.54 -36.55
C HIS A 253 5.36 -16.15 -37.86
N ARG A 254 5.52 -17.01 -38.87
CA ARG A 254 4.86 -16.90 -40.19
C ARG A 254 5.05 -15.53 -40.89
N GLY A 255 6.18 -14.84 -40.66
CA GLY A 255 6.40 -13.49 -41.20
C GLY A 255 5.45 -12.41 -40.67
N LEU A 256 4.66 -12.71 -39.64
CA LEU A 256 3.57 -11.85 -39.19
C LEU A 256 3.88 -11.13 -37.87
N CYS A 257 4.43 -11.84 -36.91
CA CYS A 257 4.70 -11.31 -35.56
C CYS A 257 5.81 -12.09 -34.87
N ARG A 258 6.24 -11.60 -33.71
CA ARG A 258 7.17 -12.33 -32.82
C ARG A 258 6.41 -13.10 -31.74
N VAL A 259 6.83 -14.34 -31.48
CA VAL A 259 6.22 -15.26 -30.50
C VAL A 259 7.32 -15.90 -29.62
N PRO A 260 7.00 -16.45 -28.45
CA PRO A 260 7.98 -17.14 -27.62
C PRO A 260 8.59 -18.35 -28.34
N THR A 261 9.83 -18.70 -27.98
CA THR A 261 10.39 -20.02 -28.34
C THR A 261 9.51 -21.15 -27.78
N PRO A 262 9.59 -22.39 -28.28
CA PRO A 262 8.80 -23.50 -27.71
C PRO A 262 8.97 -23.67 -26.20
N GLU A 263 10.20 -23.56 -25.68
CA GLU A 263 10.47 -23.60 -24.24
C GLU A 263 9.81 -22.43 -23.51
N HIS A 264 9.97 -21.21 -23.99
CA HIS A 264 9.35 -20.04 -23.36
C HIS A 264 7.84 -20.01 -23.48
N HIS A 265 7.26 -20.59 -24.53
CA HIS A 265 5.81 -20.74 -24.66
C HIS A 265 5.27 -21.66 -23.57
N PHE A 266 5.91 -22.81 -23.35
CA PHE A 266 5.56 -23.71 -22.24
C PHE A 266 5.67 -23.00 -20.88
N LEU A 267 6.81 -22.38 -20.59
CA LEU A 267 7.07 -21.74 -19.29
C LEU A 267 6.13 -20.55 -19.03
N SER A 268 5.90 -19.69 -20.03
CA SER A 268 5.02 -18.53 -19.90
C SER A 268 3.55 -18.92 -19.74
N LEU A 269 3.09 -19.96 -20.45
CA LEU A 269 1.73 -20.47 -20.30
C LEU A 269 1.53 -21.16 -18.94
N ALA A 270 2.52 -21.93 -18.47
CA ALA A 270 2.50 -22.51 -17.12
C ALA A 270 2.44 -21.40 -16.07
N TYR A 271 3.30 -20.39 -16.18
CA TYR A 271 3.29 -19.22 -15.30
C TYR A 271 1.90 -18.56 -15.24
N HIS A 272 1.28 -18.31 -16.39
CA HIS A 272 -0.06 -17.74 -16.47
C HIS A 272 -1.10 -18.63 -15.77
N ALA A 273 -1.10 -19.93 -16.06
CA ALA A 273 -2.05 -20.88 -15.49
C ALA A 273 -1.92 -20.96 -13.96
N LEU A 274 -0.69 -20.96 -13.43
CA LEU A 274 -0.43 -21.06 -12.00
C LEU A 274 -0.66 -19.75 -11.25
N TYR A 275 0.05 -18.69 -11.65
CA TYR A 275 0.15 -17.47 -10.85
C TYR A 275 -0.98 -16.48 -11.13
N HIS A 276 -1.50 -16.42 -12.37
CA HIS A 276 -2.57 -15.50 -12.74
C HIS A 276 -3.97 -16.10 -12.57
N LYS A 277 -4.13 -17.39 -12.92
CA LYS A 277 -5.43 -18.10 -12.85
C LYS A 277 -5.56 -18.97 -11.58
N GLY A 278 -4.50 -19.70 -11.17
CA GLY A 278 -4.56 -20.65 -10.06
C GLY A 278 -5.61 -21.73 -10.32
N PHE A 279 -6.49 -22.04 -9.36
CA PHE A 279 -7.59 -23.00 -9.58
C PHE A 279 -8.52 -22.68 -10.76
N LYS A 280 -8.55 -21.43 -11.25
CA LYS A 280 -9.34 -21.05 -12.44
C LYS A 280 -8.74 -21.54 -13.76
N SER A 281 -7.52 -22.07 -13.76
CA SER A 281 -6.93 -22.72 -14.94
C SER A 281 -7.50 -24.11 -15.21
N GLY A 282 -8.16 -24.71 -14.22
CA GLY A 282 -8.62 -26.10 -14.30
C GLY A 282 -7.55 -27.14 -14.00
N LEU A 283 -6.31 -26.74 -13.72
CA LEU A 283 -5.23 -27.65 -13.31
C LEU A 283 -5.52 -28.29 -11.94
N GLN A 284 -5.11 -29.55 -11.79
CA GLN A 284 -5.26 -30.31 -10.55
C GLN A 284 -4.17 -29.98 -9.53
N THR A 285 -4.34 -30.46 -8.30
CA THR A 285 -3.31 -30.40 -7.23
C THR A 285 -2.80 -31.80 -6.91
N SER A 286 -1.50 -31.97 -6.63
CA SER A 286 -0.82 -33.27 -6.50
C SER A 286 -1.29 -34.17 -5.33
N GLY A 287 -2.17 -33.68 -4.46
CA GLY A 287 -2.65 -34.41 -3.28
C GLY A 287 -4.17 -34.50 -3.11
N ALA A 288 -4.96 -33.89 -4.00
CA ALA A 288 -6.41 -33.88 -3.88
C ALA A 288 -7.08 -34.08 -5.24
N ARG A 289 -7.45 -35.33 -5.54
CA ARG A 289 -8.32 -35.68 -6.69
C ARG A 289 -9.72 -35.04 -6.62
N HIS A 290 -10.08 -34.35 -5.53
CA HIS A 290 -11.46 -33.95 -5.21
C HIS A 290 -11.73 -32.45 -5.00
N LEU A 291 -10.75 -31.55 -5.15
CA LEU A 291 -11.11 -30.13 -5.31
C LEU A 291 -11.51 -29.93 -6.77
N ALA A 292 -12.83 -29.94 -7.03
CA ALA A 292 -13.40 -29.79 -8.36
C ALA A 292 -12.72 -28.63 -9.10
N ALA A 293 -12.07 -28.94 -10.22
CA ALA A 293 -11.51 -27.96 -11.13
C ALA A 293 -12.60 -26.93 -11.46
N ALA A 294 -12.32 -25.65 -11.23
CA ALA A 294 -13.25 -24.61 -11.65
C ALA A 294 -13.36 -24.65 -13.18
N ARG A 295 -14.55 -24.38 -13.72
CA ARG A 295 -14.76 -24.27 -15.18
C ARG A 295 -13.76 -23.26 -15.75
N SER A 296 -12.84 -23.73 -16.59
CA SER A 296 -11.82 -22.93 -17.25
C SER A 296 -12.27 -22.51 -18.66
N ASP A 297 -11.71 -21.41 -19.15
CA ASP A 297 -11.99 -20.91 -20.51
C ASP A 297 -11.29 -21.79 -21.58
N HIS A 298 -10.17 -22.41 -21.21
CA HIS A 298 -9.38 -23.31 -22.05
C HIS A 298 -8.95 -24.56 -21.28
N ASP A 299 -8.64 -25.63 -22.00
CA ASP A 299 -8.02 -26.82 -21.44
C ASP A 299 -6.50 -26.63 -21.30
N TYR A 300 -6.11 -25.91 -20.25
CA TYR A 300 -4.69 -25.67 -19.96
C TYR A 300 -3.91 -26.98 -19.73
N ALA A 301 -4.55 -28.02 -19.20
CA ALA A 301 -3.88 -29.28 -18.89
C ALA A 301 -3.45 -29.99 -20.18
N ASP A 302 -4.35 -30.12 -21.16
CA ASP A 302 -4.05 -30.73 -22.44
C ASP A 302 -3.02 -29.90 -23.24
N ILE A 303 -3.16 -28.58 -23.24
CA ILE A 303 -2.25 -27.67 -23.96
C ILE A 303 -0.83 -27.75 -23.37
N LEU A 304 -0.70 -27.66 -22.04
CA LEU A 304 0.59 -27.76 -21.37
C LEU A 304 1.22 -29.16 -21.50
N ARG A 305 0.42 -30.24 -21.55
CA ARG A 305 0.94 -31.59 -21.85
C ARG A 305 1.55 -31.65 -23.25
N ARG A 306 0.88 -31.10 -24.26
CA ARG A 306 1.41 -31.05 -25.64
C ARG A 306 2.67 -30.21 -25.75
N LEU A 307 2.67 -29.01 -25.17
CA LEU A 307 3.87 -28.15 -25.16
C LEU A 307 5.01 -28.79 -24.38
N GLY A 308 4.69 -29.42 -23.24
CA GLY A 308 5.64 -30.16 -22.42
C GLY A 308 6.36 -31.27 -23.19
N ALA A 309 5.61 -32.06 -23.98
CA ALA A 309 6.18 -33.11 -24.82
C ALA A 309 7.17 -32.55 -25.87
N VAL A 310 6.89 -31.38 -26.45
CA VAL A 310 7.77 -30.71 -27.43
C VAL A 310 9.09 -30.29 -26.79
N VAL A 311 9.07 -29.86 -25.52
CA VAL A 311 10.24 -29.32 -24.82
C VAL A 311 10.92 -30.34 -23.91
N GLY A 312 10.47 -31.60 -23.93
CA GLY A 312 11.02 -32.69 -23.12
C GLY A 312 10.67 -32.62 -21.63
N TYR A 313 9.58 -31.95 -21.25
CA TYR A 313 9.07 -31.97 -19.87
C TYR A 313 8.36 -33.30 -19.58
N SER A 314 8.85 -34.05 -18.59
CA SER A 314 8.34 -35.36 -18.19
C SER A 314 7.57 -35.37 -16.87
N GLY A 315 7.39 -34.21 -16.23
CA GLY A 315 6.65 -34.10 -14.97
C GLY A 315 5.13 -34.08 -15.16
N ASP A 316 4.40 -34.23 -14.05
CA ASP A 316 2.94 -34.13 -14.05
C ASP A 316 2.48 -32.68 -14.33
N VAL A 317 1.39 -32.54 -15.09
CA VAL A 317 0.79 -31.23 -15.42
C VAL A 317 -0.24 -30.86 -14.35
N ASP A 318 0.27 -30.63 -13.14
CA ASP A 318 -0.48 -30.16 -11.98
C ASP A 318 0.15 -28.88 -11.40
N LEU A 319 -0.55 -28.24 -10.46
CA LEU A 319 -0.15 -26.93 -9.92
C LEU A 319 1.18 -26.97 -9.16
N GLU A 320 1.48 -28.03 -8.39
CA GLU A 320 2.70 -28.10 -7.59
C GLU A 320 3.92 -28.52 -8.43
N SER A 321 3.75 -29.47 -9.36
CA SER A 321 4.81 -29.98 -10.25
C SER A 321 5.27 -28.93 -11.25
N LEU A 322 4.34 -28.17 -11.82
CA LEU A 322 4.67 -27.04 -12.69
C LEU A 322 5.34 -25.90 -11.91
N ASP A 323 4.92 -25.63 -10.66
CA ASP A 323 5.56 -24.63 -9.83
C ASP A 323 7.00 -25.03 -9.45
N ALA A 324 7.24 -26.31 -9.12
CA ALA A 324 8.58 -26.83 -8.89
C ALA A 324 9.44 -26.67 -10.14
N HIS A 325 8.90 -27.01 -11.31
CA HIS A 325 9.61 -26.84 -12.58
C HIS A 325 9.94 -25.37 -12.87
N LEU A 326 8.99 -24.45 -12.71
CA LEU A 326 9.23 -23.02 -12.88
C LEU A 326 10.31 -22.51 -11.92
N ALA A 327 10.37 -23.01 -10.68
CA ALA A 327 11.49 -22.68 -9.79
C ALA A 327 12.84 -23.20 -10.29
N THR A 328 12.92 -24.44 -10.76
CA THR A 328 14.18 -24.99 -11.31
C THR A 328 14.69 -24.20 -12.51
N LYS A 329 13.78 -23.60 -13.29
CA LYS A 329 14.09 -22.75 -14.45
C LYS A 329 14.32 -21.28 -14.09
N GLY A 330 14.17 -20.88 -12.82
CA GLY A 330 14.26 -19.48 -12.39
C GLY A 330 13.06 -18.61 -12.80
N TRP A 331 11.93 -19.23 -13.15
CA TRP A 331 10.70 -18.58 -13.59
C TRP A 331 9.65 -18.40 -12.48
N ARG A 332 9.88 -18.95 -11.29
CA ARG A 332 9.00 -18.72 -10.13
C ARG A 332 9.09 -17.24 -9.69
N PRO A 333 7.95 -16.54 -9.48
CA PRO A 333 7.97 -15.18 -8.92
C PRO A 333 8.59 -15.15 -7.52
N SER A 334 9.16 -14.02 -7.14
CA SER A 334 9.64 -13.81 -5.76
C SER A 334 8.51 -13.90 -4.73
N HIS A 335 8.85 -14.16 -3.46
CA HIS A 335 7.83 -14.37 -2.42
C HIS A 335 6.90 -13.17 -2.25
N ASP A 336 7.41 -11.92 -2.31
CA ASP A 336 6.56 -10.70 -2.27
C ASP A 336 5.54 -10.70 -3.43
N MET A 337 5.97 -11.07 -4.63
CA MET A 337 5.09 -11.11 -5.80
C MET A 337 4.02 -12.19 -5.63
N MET A 338 4.39 -13.40 -5.17
CA MET A 338 3.43 -14.47 -4.86
C MET A 338 2.42 -14.04 -3.79
N VAL A 339 2.87 -13.37 -2.73
CA VAL A 339 2.04 -12.78 -1.66
C VAL A 339 0.98 -11.82 -2.21
N ARG A 340 1.36 -10.95 -3.15
CA ARG A 340 0.43 -10.02 -3.79
C ARG A 340 -0.55 -10.72 -4.72
N LEU A 341 -0.09 -11.69 -5.51
CA LEU A 341 -0.93 -12.49 -6.40
C LEU A 341 -1.95 -13.35 -5.62
N ALA A 342 -1.57 -13.84 -4.43
CA ALA A 342 -2.43 -14.62 -3.52
C ALA A 342 -3.68 -13.86 -3.02
N ARG A 343 -3.71 -12.52 -3.16
CA ARG A 343 -4.93 -11.72 -2.90
C ARG A 343 -6.10 -12.16 -3.79
N HIS A 344 -5.79 -12.61 -5.00
CA HIS A 344 -6.78 -13.00 -6.00
C HIS A 344 -6.63 -14.46 -6.48
N ASN A 345 -5.54 -15.13 -6.08
CA ASN A 345 -5.27 -16.53 -6.37
C ASN A 345 -5.44 -17.38 -5.10
N LYS A 346 -6.50 -18.19 -5.04
CA LYS A 346 -6.81 -19.02 -3.85
C LYS A 346 -5.80 -20.15 -3.65
N TRP A 347 -5.25 -20.71 -4.72
CA TRP A 347 -4.23 -21.76 -4.64
C TRP A 347 -2.95 -21.22 -3.99
N LEU A 348 -2.41 -20.11 -4.50
CA LEU A 348 -1.24 -19.46 -3.89
C LEU A 348 -1.45 -19.12 -2.42
N ARG A 349 -2.65 -18.70 -2.03
CA ARG A 349 -2.96 -18.41 -0.62
C ARG A 349 -2.85 -19.63 0.28
N LEU A 350 -3.34 -20.78 -0.18
CA LEU A 350 -3.23 -22.04 0.56
C LEU A 350 -1.77 -22.50 0.63
N ARG A 351 -1.07 -22.45 -0.51
CA ARG A 351 0.35 -22.76 -0.58
C ARG A 351 1.19 -21.93 0.40
N LEU A 352 1.09 -20.61 0.32
CA LEU A 352 1.82 -19.69 1.21
C LEU A 352 1.41 -19.86 2.67
N ALA A 353 0.17 -20.27 2.96
CA ALA A 353 -0.25 -20.57 4.33
C ALA A 353 0.41 -21.83 4.89
N ASN A 354 0.65 -22.84 4.05
CA ASN A 354 1.37 -24.05 4.44
C ASN A 354 2.87 -23.75 4.68
N GLU A 355 3.47 -22.87 3.87
CA GLU A 355 4.86 -22.41 4.03
C GLU A 355 5.13 -21.63 5.34
N ARG A 356 4.10 -21.09 6.00
CA ARG A 356 4.23 -20.26 7.22
C ARG A 356 4.75 -20.98 8.47
N HIS A 357 4.93 -22.30 8.45
CA HIS A 357 5.26 -23.07 9.65
C HIS A 357 6.75 -23.02 10.07
N GLY A 358 7.54 -22.07 9.56
CA GLY A 358 8.87 -21.75 10.07
C GLY A 358 8.89 -20.47 10.89
N GLU A 359 8.81 -20.55 12.23
CA GLU A 359 8.97 -19.41 13.15
C GLU A 359 10.37 -18.76 13.12
N ALA A 360 11.32 -19.37 12.41
CA ALA A 360 12.76 -19.20 12.61
C ALA A 360 13.38 -17.82 12.28
N ALA A 361 12.60 -16.79 11.89
CA ALA A 361 13.20 -15.50 11.54
C ALA A 361 12.31 -14.26 11.81
N ALA A 362 11.35 -14.31 12.75
CA ALA A 362 10.58 -13.11 13.11
C ALA A 362 11.44 -11.96 13.67
N ASN A 363 12.65 -12.29 14.13
CA ASN A 363 13.66 -11.39 14.64
C ASN A 363 14.55 -10.77 13.54
N LEU A 364 14.51 -11.24 12.29
CA LEU A 364 15.29 -10.69 11.18
C LEU A 364 14.43 -9.78 10.29
N ALA A 365 14.93 -8.59 9.99
CA ALA A 365 14.30 -7.65 9.08
C ALA A 365 15.35 -7.02 8.16
N VAL A 366 14.98 -6.79 6.90
CA VAL A 366 15.77 -6.00 5.96
C VAL A 366 15.02 -4.73 5.63
N PHE A 367 15.71 -3.60 5.66
CA PHE A 367 15.22 -2.32 5.21
C PHE A 367 16.04 -1.85 4.00
N LEU A 368 15.36 -1.44 2.93
CA LEU A 368 15.97 -0.89 1.73
C LEU A 368 15.71 0.62 1.70
N LEU A 369 16.78 1.40 1.84
CA LEU A 369 16.75 2.84 1.63
C LEU A 369 16.82 3.10 0.12
N ARG A 370 15.96 3.98 -0.37
CA ARG A 370 15.90 4.34 -1.80
C ARG A 370 16.71 5.61 -2.06
N GLU A 371 17.02 5.88 -3.32
CA GLU A 371 17.87 7.02 -3.74
C GLU A 371 17.52 8.33 -3.03
N ARG A 372 16.24 8.75 -3.03
CA ARG A 372 15.83 9.98 -2.33
C ARG A 372 15.99 9.93 -0.81
N GLY A 373 15.94 8.74 -0.23
CA GLY A 373 16.25 8.54 1.19
C GLY A 373 17.74 8.69 1.45
N LEU A 374 18.59 8.27 0.51
CA LEU A 374 20.03 8.47 0.59
C LEU A 374 20.36 9.97 0.57
N ASP A 375 19.73 10.73 -0.32
CA ASP A 375 19.91 12.20 -0.43
C ASP A 375 19.42 12.97 0.81
N ARG A 376 18.38 12.48 1.49
CA ARG A 376 17.68 13.18 2.59
C ARG A 376 18.14 12.77 4.00
N GLY A 377 19.37 12.32 4.13
CA GLY A 377 20.01 12.01 5.42
C GLY A 377 20.74 10.66 5.47
N GLY A 378 20.67 9.87 4.40
CA GLY A 378 21.54 8.73 4.21
C GLY A 378 21.32 7.55 5.15
N VAL A 379 22.23 6.59 5.04
CA VAL A 379 22.25 5.36 5.84
C VAL A 379 22.36 5.65 7.34
N VAL A 380 23.10 6.70 7.73
CA VAL A 380 23.30 7.09 9.13
C VAL A 380 21.97 7.47 9.80
N ARG A 381 21.17 8.33 9.15
CA ARG A 381 19.85 8.72 9.67
C ARG A 381 18.90 7.53 9.74
N ALA A 382 18.87 6.69 8.71
CA ALA A 382 18.05 5.49 8.67
C ALA A 382 18.39 4.51 9.81
N ARG A 383 19.69 4.25 10.01
CA ARG A 383 20.21 3.44 11.12
C ARG A 383 19.75 3.97 12.47
N ARG A 384 19.98 5.27 12.74
CA ARG A 384 19.58 5.91 14.01
C ARG A 384 18.09 5.74 14.29
N LEU A 385 17.24 5.94 13.29
CA LEU A 385 15.79 5.80 13.45
C LEU A 385 15.35 4.34 13.67
N LEU A 386 15.97 3.37 12.98
CA LEU A 386 15.70 1.95 13.20
C LEU A 386 16.10 1.52 14.61
N GLU A 387 17.29 1.93 15.06
CA GLU A 387 17.80 1.66 16.41
C GLU A 387 16.91 2.27 17.49
N TYR A 388 16.46 3.51 17.27
CA TYR A 388 15.48 4.17 18.11
C TYR A 388 14.14 3.41 18.21
N HIS A 389 13.73 2.74 17.13
CA HIS A 389 12.51 1.93 17.11
C HIS A 389 12.69 0.52 17.67
N GLY A 390 13.90 0.17 18.12
CA GLY A 390 14.21 -1.05 18.85
C GLY A 390 14.90 -2.12 18.02
N PHE A 391 15.33 -1.82 16.79
CA PHE A 391 16.18 -2.73 16.03
C PHE A 391 17.65 -2.61 16.45
N GLN A 392 18.43 -3.65 16.22
CA GLN A 392 19.88 -3.62 16.21
C GLN A 392 20.31 -3.76 14.74
N VAL A 393 20.84 -2.69 14.14
CA VAL A 393 21.30 -2.73 12.75
C VAL A 393 22.69 -3.37 12.71
N THR A 394 22.74 -4.65 12.38
CA THR A 394 23.97 -5.44 12.37
C THR A 394 24.81 -5.18 11.13
N HIS A 395 24.18 -4.85 10.01
CA HIS A 395 24.82 -4.56 8.73
C HIS A 395 24.14 -3.39 8.04
N ALA A 396 24.91 -2.47 7.46
CA ALA A 396 24.37 -1.43 6.60
C ALA A 396 25.37 -1.10 5.50
N HIS A 397 24.92 -1.07 4.26
CA HIS A 397 25.76 -0.96 3.07
C HIS A 397 25.05 -0.16 1.99
N GLN A 398 25.75 0.79 1.39
CA GLN A 398 25.26 1.49 0.20
C GLN A 398 25.53 0.60 -1.02
N LEU A 399 24.50 0.35 -1.81
CA LEU A 399 24.58 -0.57 -2.94
C LEU A 399 25.42 0.05 -4.06
N ASP A 400 26.28 -0.75 -4.66
CA ASP A 400 26.89 -0.40 -5.96
C ASP A 400 25.84 -0.50 -7.09
N PRO A 401 26.12 0.02 -8.30
CA PRO A 401 25.16 -0.02 -9.40
C PRO A 401 24.68 -1.43 -9.80
N THR A 402 25.54 -2.45 -9.67
CA THR A 402 25.20 -3.85 -9.96
C THR A 402 24.21 -4.38 -8.93
N GLN A 403 24.51 -4.16 -7.65
CA GLN A 403 23.64 -4.53 -6.53
C GLN A 403 22.31 -3.80 -6.56
N ALA A 404 22.31 -2.49 -6.86
CA ALA A 404 21.11 -1.67 -6.97
C ALA A 404 20.20 -2.18 -8.09
N THR A 405 20.77 -2.55 -9.24
CA THR A 405 20.03 -3.12 -10.38
C THR A 405 19.47 -4.50 -10.04
N ALA A 406 20.28 -5.38 -9.44
CA ALA A 406 19.83 -6.71 -9.00
C ALA A 406 18.66 -6.61 -7.99
N ALA A 407 18.79 -5.72 -7.00
CA ALA A 407 17.74 -5.41 -6.04
C ALA A 407 16.48 -4.87 -6.74
N ALA A 408 16.64 -3.90 -7.65
CA ALA A 408 15.55 -3.29 -8.38
C ALA A 408 14.72 -4.34 -9.13
N HIS A 409 15.38 -5.32 -9.76
CA HIS A 409 14.74 -6.33 -10.59
C HIS A 409 14.11 -7.47 -9.78
N ALA A 410 14.79 -7.97 -8.75
CA ALA A 410 14.35 -9.14 -8.00
C ALA A 410 13.32 -8.82 -6.90
N ILE A 411 13.45 -7.65 -6.29
CA ILE A 411 12.69 -7.27 -5.10
C ILE A 411 11.44 -6.49 -5.53
N ARG A 412 10.31 -6.73 -4.84
CA ARG A 412 8.99 -6.15 -5.15
C ARG A 412 8.48 -6.44 -6.57
N GLY A 413 8.96 -7.54 -7.15
CA GLY A 413 8.63 -7.94 -8.52
C GLY A 413 9.04 -6.88 -9.55
N GLY A 414 10.09 -6.08 -9.29
CA GLY A 414 10.54 -5.05 -10.23
C GLY A 414 9.91 -3.67 -10.06
N ASN A 415 8.78 -3.56 -9.34
CA ASN A 415 8.03 -2.31 -9.30
C ASN A 415 8.44 -1.39 -8.16
N TRP A 416 9.28 -0.42 -8.49
CA TRP A 416 9.74 0.67 -7.63
C TRP A 416 9.09 2.02 -7.96
N GLY A 417 7.86 2.04 -8.48
CA GLY A 417 7.14 3.29 -8.76
C GLY A 417 6.83 4.16 -7.53
N ALA A 418 6.16 5.28 -7.75
CA ALA A 418 5.75 6.22 -6.70
C ALA A 418 4.73 5.64 -5.70
N GLY A 419 3.94 4.66 -6.13
CA GLY A 419 2.86 4.11 -5.31
C GLY A 419 1.83 5.20 -4.98
N PRO A 420 1.40 5.35 -3.71
CA PRO A 420 0.42 6.38 -3.33
C PRO A 420 1.01 7.79 -3.18
N TRP A 421 2.30 7.98 -3.47
CA TRP A 421 3.00 9.25 -3.30
C TRP A 421 3.06 10.04 -4.62
N PRO A 422 3.18 11.38 -4.56
CA PRO A 422 3.31 12.21 -5.75
C PRO A 422 4.51 11.87 -6.64
N VAL A 423 5.64 11.48 -6.02
CA VAL A 423 6.87 11.16 -6.74
C VAL A 423 7.53 9.87 -6.23
N SER A 424 8.31 9.23 -7.10
CA SER A 424 9.07 8.03 -6.76
C SER A 424 10.19 8.34 -5.77
N GLY A 425 10.47 7.38 -4.88
CA GLY A 425 11.63 7.42 -4.00
C GLY A 425 12.94 7.00 -4.67
N GLY A 426 12.88 6.56 -5.94
CA GLY A 426 14.04 6.06 -6.69
C GLY A 426 14.27 4.55 -6.56
N LEU A 427 15.34 4.01 -7.13
CA LEU A 427 15.70 2.59 -6.97
C LEU A 427 16.24 2.30 -5.55
N PRO A 428 16.35 1.02 -5.15
CA PRO A 428 17.09 0.66 -3.92
C PRO A 428 18.54 1.16 -4.01
N ALA A 429 18.96 1.91 -2.99
CA ALA A 429 20.28 2.55 -2.95
C ALA A 429 21.12 2.11 -1.75
N ALA A 430 20.50 1.62 -0.67
CA ALA A 430 21.21 1.02 0.44
C ALA A 430 20.39 -0.10 1.11
N ILE A 431 21.08 -1.06 1.71
CA ILE A 431 20.50 -2.13 2.53
C ILE A 431 20.89 -1.92 4.00
N LEU A 432 19.92 -2.14 4.90
CA LEU A 432 20.13 -2.22 6.34
C LEU A 432 19.55 -3.55 6.83
N ILE A 433 20.41 -4.43 7.34
CA ILE A 433 20.01 -5.69 7.96
C ILE A 433 19.90 -5.46 9.45
N ALA A 434 18.73 -5.78 10.00
CA ALA A 434 18.34 -5.43 11.34
C ALA A 434 17.82 -6.66 12.09
N HIS A 435 18.21 -6.76 13.36
CA HIS A 435 17.72 -7.76 14.29
C HIS A 435 16.82 -7.13 15.34
N ASP A 436 15.74 -7.81 15.70
CA ASP A 436 14.90 -7.48 16.84
C ASP A 436 14.93 -8.64 17.84
N ALA A 437 15.64 -8.44 18.94
CA ALA A 437 15.74 -9.41 20.02
C ALA A 437 14.41 -9.72 20.70
N ASN A 438 13.39 -8.87 20.52
CA ASN A 438 12.05 -9.10 21.05
C ASN A 438 10.96 -8.67 20.05
N PRO A 439 10.72 -9.50 19.00
CA PRO A 439 9.77 -9.19 17.94
C PRO A 439 8.35 -9.09 18.50
N MET A 440 7.63 -8.05 18.06
CA MET A 440 6.26 -7.82 18.53
C MET A 440 5.26 -8.44 17.56
N PRO A 441 4.32 -9.29 18.00
CA PRO A 441 3.30 -9.83 17.10
C PRO A 441 2.36 -8.71 16.61
N PRO A 442 1.95 -8.72 15.32
CA PRO A 442 0.99 -7.74 14.79
C PRO A 442 -0.39 -7.89 15.42
N THR A 443 -1.05 -6.76 15.68
CA THR A 443 -2.45 -6.73 16.13
C THR A 443 -3.40 -7.29 15.07
N ARG A 444 -4.64 -7.66 15.46
CA ARG A 444 -5.68 -8.11 14.50
C ARG A 444 -5.94 -7.10 13.37
N ARG A 445 -5.89 -5.80 13.66
CA ARG A 445 -6.05 -4.73 12.66
C ARG A 445 -4.86 -4.69 11.70
N GLN A 446 -3.65 -4.81 12.22
CA GLN A 446 -2.43 -4.87 11.41
C GLN A 446 -2.42 -6.12 10.53
N ARG A 447 -2.74 -7.31 11.07
CA ARG A 447 -2.85 -8.55 10.26
C ARG A 447 -3.87 -8.47 9.13
N LYS A 448 -4.96 -7.73 9.31
CA LYS A 448 -5.93 -7.49 8.22
C LYS A 448 -5.33 -6.64 7.09
N LYS A 449 -4.49 -5.65 7.43
CA LYS A 449 -3.87 -4.73 6.46
C LYS A 449 -2.59 -5.31 5.85
N TYR A 450 -1.79 -6.00 6.66
CA TYR A 450 -0.49 -6.57 6.36
C TYR A 450 -0.47 -8.04 6.82
N PRO A 451 -1.08 -8.96 6.06
CA PRO A 451 -1.30 -10.33 6.50
C PRO A 451 -0.02 -11.14 6.71
N PHE A 452 1.07 -10.78 6.04
CA PHE A 452 2.35 -11.50 6.05
C PHE A 452 3.40 -10.89 6.97
N VAL A 453 3.12 -9.74 7.58
CA VAL A 453 4.00 -9.15 8.58
C VAL A 453 4.00 -10.03 9.83
N VAL A 454 5.19 -10.45 10.29
CA VAL A 454 5.35 -11.26 11.51
C VAL A 454 5.85 -10.44 12.70
N ASN A 455 6.60 -9.36 12.43
CA ASN A 455 7.06 -8.41 13.44
C ASN A 455 6.44 -7.03 13.20
N ALA A 456 5.55 -6.61 14.10
CA ALA A 456 4.86 -5.32 14.05
C ALA A 456 5.82 -4.12 14.06
N ARG A 457 7.06 -4.26 14.56
CA ARG A 457 8.05 -3.18 14.55
C ARG A 457 8.49 -2.80 13.15
N THR A 458 8.46 -3.70 12.16
CA THR A 458 8.84 -3.35 10.76
C THR A 458 7.91 -2.29 10.16
N LEU A 459 6.72 -2.11 10.74
CA LEU A 459 5.79 -1.04 10.40
C LEU A 459 6.28 0.36 10.83
N CYS A 460 7.39 0.48 11.57
CA CYS A 460 8.04 1.76 11.84
C CYS A 460 8.48 2.48 10.55
N LYS A 461 8.54 1.78 9.42
CA LYS A 461 8.79 2.38 8.09
C LYS A 461 7.87 3.57 7.78
N ASP A 462 6.62 3.56 8.25
CA ASP A 462 5.70 4.68 8.05
C ASP A 462 6.17 5.93 8.82
N VAL A 463 6.60 5.77 10.07
CA VAL A 463 7.18 6.87 10.87
C VAL A 463 8.49 7.36 10.28
N ILE A 464 9.35 6.44 9.82
CA ILE A 464 10.62 6.80 9.17
C ILE A 464 10.36 7.60 7.89
N ARG A 465 9.34 7.23 7.08
CA ARG A 465 8.97 8.01 5.89
C ARG A 465 8.53 9.42 6.26
N ASP A 466 7.73 9.58 7.30
CA ASP A 466 7.29 10.90 7.76
C ASP A 466 8.49 11.73 8.19
N GLU A 467 9.47 11.13 8.86
CA GLU A 467 10.69 11.83 9.28
C GLU A 467 11.56 12.31 8.12
N PHE A 468 11.77 11.47 7.11
CA PHE A 468 12.53 11.84 5.91
C PHE A 468 11.78 12.84 5.01
N ASN A 469 10.46 12.91 5.11
CA ASN A 469 9.62 13.84 4.34
C ASN A 469 9.20 15.09 5.15
N ARG A 470 9.64 15.22 6.40
CA ARG A 470 9.24 16.29 7.32
C ARG A 470 9.42 17.67 6.69
N ASP A 471 10.57 17.89 6.08
CA ASP A 471 10.98 19.16 5.49
C ASP A 471 10.74 19.22 3.97
N ALA A 472 10.13 18.17 3.39
CA ALA A 472 9.85 18.10 1.96
C ALA A 472 8.47 18.70 1.62
N PRO A 473 8.38 19.56 0.57
CA PRO A 473 7.11 20.00 0.02
C PRO A 473 6.21 18.82 -0.35
N ASN A 474 4.88 19.01 -0.26
CA ASN A 474 3.91 17.93 -0.46
C ASN A 474 4.09 17.22 -1.81
N GLU A 475 4.37 17.97 -2.86
CA GLU A 475 4.57 17.51 -4.24
C GLU A 475 5.86 16.69 -4.39
N GLN A 476 6.79 16.81 -3.45
CA GLN A 476 8.09 16.11 -3.46
C GLN A 476 8.16 14.95 -2.45
N ARG A 477 7.07 14.68 -1.73
CA ARG A 477 7.02 13.59 -0.76
C ARG A 477 7.03 12.25 -1.48
N CYS A 478 7.76 11.30 -0.91
CA CYS A 478 7.96 10.00 -1.54
C CYS A 478 8.13 8.87 -0.53
N ASN A 479 8.00 7.64 -1.00
CA ASN A 479 8.36 6.47 -0.23
C ASN A 479 9.88 6.28 -0.26
N VAL A 480 10.59 6.70 0.80
CA VAL A 480 12.06 6.65 0.91
C VAL A 480 12.63 5.32 1.42
N ILE A 481 11.82 4.48 2.07
CA ILE A 481 12.28 3.24 2.71
C ILE A 481 11.26 2.12 2.54
N HIS A 482 11.76 0.94 2.19
CA HIS A 482 11.00 -0.31 2.12
C HIS A 482 11.50 -1.29 3.19
N SER A 483 10.65 -2.21 3.62
CA SER A 483 11.05 -3.27 4.56
C SER A 483 10.53 -4.62 4.10
N SER A 484 11.22 -5.69 4.45
CA SER A 484 10.64 -7.03 4.45
C SER A 484 9.46 -7.09 5.44
N ASP A 485 8.49 -7.95 5.13
CA ASP A 485 7.35 -8.24 6.00
C ASP A 485 7.69 -9.38 6.98
N ASN A 486 8.59 -10.29 6.60
CA ASN A 486 9.05 -11.37 7.45
C ASN A 486 10.53 -11.74 7.19
N GLY A 487 11.06 -12.64 8.01
CA GLY A 487 12.46 -13.05 7.92
C GLY A 487 12.79 -13.90 6.69
N ARG A 488 11.81 -14.62 6.10
CA ARG A 488 12.03 -15.32 4.82
C ARG A 488 12.28 -14.32 3.70
N GLU A 489 11.44 -13.31 3.61
CA GLU A 489 11.61 -12.21 2.66
C GLU A 489 12.90 -11.42 2.93
N ALA A 490 13.28 -11.25 4.20
CA ALA A 490 14.56 -10.65 4.56
C ALA A 490 15.75 -11.44 3.97
N ILE A 491 15.73 -12.77 4.07
CA ILE A 491 16.75 -13.65 3.49
C ILE A 491 16.77 -13.52 1.96
N GLU A 492 15.60 -13.57 1.31
CA GLU A 492 15.51 -13.42 -0.15
C GLU A 492 16.06 -12.08 -0.64
N TYR A 493 15.91 -11.00 0.15
CA TYR A 493 16.48 -9.70 -0.20
C TYR A 493 18.01 -9.70 -0.09
N ILE A 494 18.56 -10.37 0.93
CA ILE A 494 20.01 -10.54 1.11
C ILE A 494 20.57 -11.37 -0.05
N GLU A 495 19.93 -12.48 -0.39
CA GLU A 495 20.29 -13.34 -1.52
C GLU A 495 20.25 -12.58 -2.85
N ALA A 496 19.21 -11.77 -3.08
CA ALA A 496 19.10 -10.96 -4.30
C ALA A 496 20.20 -9.89 -4.44
N ILE A 497 20.71 -9.36 -3.32
CA ILE A 497 21.70 -8.28 -3.32
C ILE A 497 23.14 -8.80 -3.29
N TYR A 498 23.41 -9.83 -2.48
CA TYR A 498 24.75 -10.35 -2.22
C TYR A 498 25.07 -11.63 -2.99
N ALA A 499 24.08 -12.25 -3.64
CA ALA A 499 24.24 -13.49 -4.41
C ALA A 499 25.05 -14.54 -3.62
N GLU A 500 26.21 -14.94 -4.13
CA GLU A 500 27.10 -15.96 -3.53
C GLU A 500 27.57 -15.61 -2.11
N ARG A 501 27.62 -14.30 -1.76
CA ARG A 501 28.03 -13.84 -0.43
C ARG A 501 26.89 -13.80 0.60
N ALA A 502 25.67 -14.17 0.23
CA ALA A 502 24.52 -14.08 1.13
C ALA A 502 24.70 -14.93 2.40
N ALA A 503 25.28 -16.14 2.28
CA ALA A 503 25.57 -17.01 3.42
C ALA A 503 26.58 -16.37 4.39
N GLU A 504 27.67 -15.81 3.86
CA GLU A 504 28.69 -15.09 4.64
C GLU A 504 28.07 -13.94 5.46
N ILE A 505 27.22 -13.14 4.83
CA ILE A 505 26.53 -12.02 5.47
C ILE A 505 25.56 -12.51 6.55
N LEU A 506 24.78 -13.57 6.29
CA LEU A 506 23.86 -14.13 7.28
C LEU A 506 24.59 -14.67 8.51
N ASP A 507 25.73 -15.34 8.31
CA ASP A 507 26.55 -15.86 9.40
C ASP A 507 27.18 -14.73 10.24
N GLU A 508 27.62 -13.65 9.60
CA GLU A 508 28.08 -12.44 10.28
C GLU A 508 26.97 -11.81 11.14
N VAL A 509 25.76 -11.68 10.58
CA VAL A 509 24.60 -11.15 11.31
C VAL A 509 24.29 -12.02 12.52
N GLN A 510 24.29 -13.36 12.38
CA GLN A 510 24.05 -14.27 13.49
C GLN A 510 25.11 -14.17 14.59
N ARG A 511 26.40 -14.05 14.23
CA ARG A 511 27.49 -13.87 15.20
C ARG A 511 27.34 -12.59 16.02
N ARG A 512 26.96 -11.48 15.39
CA ARG A 512 26.76 -10.17 16.06
C ARG A 512 25.55 -10.12 17.01
N VAL A 513 24.63 -11.07 16.90
CA VAL A 513 23.36 -11.12 17.65
C VAL A 513 23.45 -11.98 18.92
N ARG A 514 24.40 -12.92 19.02
CA ARG A 514 24.54 -13.80 20.20
C ARG A 514 24.82 -12.98 21.47
N THR A 515 23.79 -12.73 22.27
CA THR A 515 23.90 -12.16 23.62
C THR A 515 23.96 -13.31 24.64
N PRO A 516 24.85 -13.25 25.66
CA PRO A 516 24.88 -14.25 26.71
C PRO A 516 23.66 -14.05 27.63
N ASN A 517 22.63 -14.89 27.49
CA ASN A 517 21.50 -14.89 28.43
C ASN A 517 21.87 -15.70 29.67
N GLY A 518 22.10 -15.02 30.79
CA GLY A 518 22.22 -15.63 32.11
C GLY A 518 20.90 -16.29 32.53
N ALA A 519 20.96 -17.58 32.82
CA ALA A 519 19.84 -18.46 33.14
C ALA A 519 19.21 -18.14 34.51
N ALA A 520 18.08 -17.43 34.50
CA ALA A 520 17.09 -17.48 35.56
C ALA A 520 15.78 -17.96 34.94
N ALA A 521 15.04 -18.84 35.63
CA ALA A 521 13.78 -19.36 35.11
C ALA A 521 12.75 -18.22 34.97
N VAL A 522 12.44 -17.85 33.73
CA VAL A 522 11.47 -16.81 33.40
C VAL A 522 10.06 -17.35 33.64
N LEU A 523 9.32 -16.73 34.55
CA LEU A 523 7.95 -17.12 34.89
C LEU A 523 6.92 -16.42 34.00
N ALA A 524 7.18 -15.17 33.62
CA ALA A 524 6.33 -14.41 32.70
C ALA A 524 7.10 -13.29 31.99
N ASP A 525 6.78 -13.02 30.72
CA ASP A 525 7.22 -11.82 30.00
C ASP A 525 6.14 -10.73 30.15
N VAL A 526 6.51 -9.61 30.79
CA VAL A 526 5.63 -8.46 31.04
C VAL A 526 6.07 -7.22 30.23
N THR A 527 6.83 -7.43 29.16
CA THR A 527 7.34 -6.36 28.30
C THR A 527 6.20 -5.61 27.60
N LYS A 528 6.02 -4.31 27.90
CA LYS A 528 5.03 -3.46 27.23
C LYS A 528 5.43 -3.11 25.78
N SER A 529 6.59 -2.47 25.60
CA SER A 529 7.03 -1.94 24.30
C SER A 529 8.27 -2.63 23.76
N GLY A 530 9.15 -3.17 24.61
CA GLY A 530 10.38 -3.89 24.22
C GLY A 530 11.37 -3.06 23.39
N ARG A 531 11.19 -1.74 23.32
CA ARG A 531 12.05 -0.87 22.50
C ARG A 531 13.48 -0.87 23.02
N ARG A 532 13.63 -0.59 24.32
CA ARG A 532 14.92 -0.49 25.01
C ARG A 532 15.24 -1.69 25.87
N ALA A 533 14.25 -2.17 26.61
CA ALA A 533 14.41 -3.25 27.58
C ALA A 533 13.30 -4.29 27.48
N LYS A 534 13.66 -5.53 27.81
CA LYS A 534 12.75 -6.64 28.10
C LYS A 534 12.48 -6.67 29.59
N VAL A 535 11.22 -6.87 29.99
CA VAL A 535 10.81 -6.93 31.40
C VAL A 535 10.20 -8.29 31.67
N GLU A 536 10.79 -9.02 32.61
CA GLU A 536 10.44 -10.40 32.92
C GLU A 536 10.19 -10.56 34.41
N VAL A 537 9.19 -11.37 34.79
CA VAL A 537 9.03 -11.84 36.15
C VAL A 537 9.82 -13.13 36.29
N VAL A 538 10.74 -13.17 37.25
CA VAL A 538 11.61 -14.33 37.50
C VAL A 538 11.54 -14.73 38.97
N ASN A 539 11.78 -16.01 39.25
CA ASN A 539 12.03 -16.47 40.62
C ASN A 539 13.50 -16.29 40.95
N TYR A 540 13.81 -15.45 41.93
CA TYR A 540 15.16 -15.19 42.41
C TYR A 540 15.23 -15.49 43.91
N ASN A 541 15.98 -16.53 44.29
CA ASN A 541 16.14 -16.99 45.67
C ASN A 541 14.80 -17.22 46.41
N GLY A 542 13.82 -17.83 45.75
CA GLY A 542 12.51 -18.14 46.33
C GLY A 542 11.55 -16.95 46.41
N ARG A 543 11.91 -15.79 45.84
CA ARG A 543 11.06 -14.59 45.79
C ARG A 543 10.80 -14.17 44.35
N LEU A 544 9.61 -13.62 44.11
CA LEU A 544 9.27 -13.05 42.81
C LEU A 544 9.93 -11.67 42.66
N VAL A 545 10.65 -11.49 41.55
CA VAL A 545 11.29 -10.22 41.20
C VAL A 545 11.00 -9.88 39.74
N VAL A 546 11.05 -8.59 39.42
CA VAL A 546 10.98 -8.08 38.06
C VAL A 546 12.40 -7.81 37.58
N LYS A 547 12.84 -8.55 36.56
CA LYS A 547 14.11 -8.36 35.85
C LYS A 547 13.88 -7.48 34.62
N LYS A 548 14.56 -6.33 34.55
CA LYS A 548 14.58 -5.46 33.36
C LYS A 548 15.95 -5.60 32.69
N SER A 549 15.97 -6.17 31.48
CA SER A 549 17.17 -6.43 30.68
C SER A 549 17.23 -5.47 29.50
N PHE A 550 18.32 -4.72 29.35
CA PHE A 550 18.50 -3.70 28.33
C PHE A 550 19.29 -4.21 27.14
N LYS A 551 18.99 -3.64 25.97
CA LYS A 551 19.78 -3.87 24.76
C LYS A 551 21.16 -3.19 24.88
N PRO A 552 22.22 -3.73 24.25
CA PRO A 552 23.58 -3.18 24.35
C PRO A 552 23.70 -1.68 24.04
N GLN A 553 22.96 -1.19 23.04
CA GLN A 553 22.95 0.23 22.66
C GLN A 553 22.12 1.14 23.59
N MET A 554 21.43 0.56 24.57
CA MET A 554 20.52 1.24 25.50
C MET A 554 21.01 1.21 26.95
N LEU A 555 22.28 0.82 27.18
CA LEU A 555 22.84 0.71 28.53
C LEU A 555 22.91 2.05 29.28
N HIS A 556 22.94 3.19 28.59
CA HIS A 556 22.85 4.49 29.25
C HIS A 556 21.51 4.71 29.98
N PHE A 557 20.41 4.11 29.49
CA PHE A 557 19.13 4.10 30.21
C PHE A 557 19.17 3.19 31.44
N LEU A 558 19.85 2.03 31.35
CA LEU A 558 20.09 1.13 32.49
C LEU A 558 20.85 1.87 33.60
N GLU A 559 21.98 2.49 33.26
CA GLU A 559 22.83 3.19 34.23
C GLU A 559 22.08 4.32 34.95
N ARG A 560 21.24 5.06 34.22
CA ARG A 560 20.41 6.11 34.79
C ARG A 560 19.38 5.56 35.78
N GLU A 561 18.63 4.52 35.39
CA GLU A 561 17.61 3.91 36.24
C GLU A 561 18.22 3.26 37.49
N VAL A 562 19.35 2.56 37.34
CA VAL A 562 20.11 2.00 38.47
C VAL A 562 20.63 3.10 39.39
N ARG A 563 21.15 4.21 38.86
CA ARG A 563 21.61 5.36 39.65
C ARG A 563 20.48 5.94 40.49
N PHE A 564 19.30 6.14 39.90
CA PHE A 564 18.13 6.63 40.63
C PHE A 564 17.65 5.63 41.70
N LEU A 565 17.54 4.35 41.35
CA LEU A 565 17.15 3.31 42.30
C LEU A 565 18.13 3.16 43.47
N ALA A 566 19.43 3.32 43.23
CA ALA A 566 20.43 3.32 44.29
C ALA A 566 20.32 4.56 45.21
N ALA A 567 19.93 5.71 44.66
CA ALA A 567 19.77 6.95 45.42
C ALA A 567 18.49 6.97 46.24
N ALA A 568 17.35 6.60 45.66
CA ALA A 568 16.01 6.78 46.21
C ALA A 568 15.28 5.48 46.59
N GLY A 569 15.68 4.33 46.03
CA GLY A 569 14.99 3.05 46.21
C GLY A 569 14.98 2.60 47.67
N GLY A 570 13.79 2.31 48.20
CA GLY A 570 13.59 1.94 49.61
C GLY A 570 13.73 3.09 50.61
N LYS A 571 14.23 4.27 50.19
CA LYS A 571 14.24 5.49 51.01
C LYS A 571 12.98 6.33 50.83
N ILE A 572 12.51 6.41 49.58
CA ILE A 572 11.19 6.95 49.25
C ILE A 572 10.24 5.77 49.16
N ALA A 573 9.16 5.78 49.97
CA ALA A 573 8.27 4.63 50.10
C ALA A 573 7.65 4.18 48.76
N SER A 574 7.40 5.12 47.85
CA SER A 574 6.84 4.87 46.52
C SER A 574 7.86 4.38 45.49
N VAL A 575 9.16 4.36 45.80
CA VAL A 575 10.23 3.92 44.89
C VAL A 575 10.75 2.54 45.32
N PRO A 576 10.63 1.51 44.46
CA PRO A 576 11.12 0.17 44.76
C PRO A 576 12.62 0.13 45.11
N PRO A 577 13.05 -0.72 46.05
CA PRO A 577 14.48 -0.95 46.28
C PRO A 577 15.09 -1.76 45.14
N LEU A 578 16.38 -1.54 44.87
CA LEU A 578 17.17 -2.36 43.96
C LEU A 578 17.51 -3.70 44.62
N VAL A 579 17.17 -4.84 43.99
CA VAL A 579 17.46 -6.19 44.50
C VAL A 579 18.81 -6.68 44.02
N ALA A 580 19.08 -6.56 42.73
CA ALA A 580 20.31 -7.02 42.09
C ALA A 580 20.55 -6.28 40.78
N ARG A 581 21.80 -6.27 40.31
CA ARG A 581 22.17 -5.74 38.98
C ARG A 581 23.25 -6.59 38.34
N GLY A 582 23.29 -6.58 37.01
CA GLY A 582 24.41 -7.05 36.19
C GLY A 582 24.69 -6.04 35.08
N ASP A 583 25.58 -6.40 34.15
CA ASP A 583 26.10 -5.48 33.13
C ASP A 583 25.04 -4.95 32.15
N SER A 584 23.94 -5.69 31.98
CA SER A 584 22.87 -5.36 31.05
C SER A 584 21.47 -5.49 31.65
N TRP A 585 21.35 -5.65 32.97
CA TRP A 585 20.05 -5.85 33.61
C TRP A 585 20.03 -5.40 35.07
N PHE A 586 18.84 -5.16 35.60
CA PHE A 586 18.61 -5.01 37.04
C PHE A 586 17.34 -5.72 37.49
N MET A 587 17.21 -5.94 38.79
CA MET A 587 16.03 -6.55 39.41
C MET A 587 15.47 -5.66 40.53
N ILE A 588 14.14 -5.58 40.59
CA ILE A 588 13.37 -4.96 41.69
C ILE A 588 12.32 -5.96 42.20
N PRO A 589 11.74 -5.76 43.40
CA PRO A 589 10.68 -6.63 43.89
C PRO A 589 9.48 -6.64 42.94
N TYR A 590 8.79 -7.78 42.87
CA TYR A 590 7.50 -7.87 42.23
C TYR A 590 6.39 -7.31 43.15
N TYR A 591 5.46 -6.55 42.56
CA TYR A 591 4.30 -5.98 43.24
C TYR A 591 3.00 -6.40 42.53
N ASP A 592 1.97 -6.74 43.30
CA ASP A 592 0.67 -7.18 42.80
C ASP A 592 -0.24 -5.96 42.56
N ASP A 593 -0.30 -5.49 41.31
CA ASP A 593 -1.08 -4.31 40.92
C ASP A 593 -2.59 -4.54 41.07
N VAL A 594 -3.15 -4.11 42.20
CA VAL A 594 -4.59 -4.14 42.48
C VAL A 594 -5.33 -2.97 41.87
N LEU A 595 -4.63 -1.90 41.46
CA LEU A 595 -5.26 -0.73 40.83
C LEU A 595 -5.72 -1.07 39.41
N GLN A 596 -4.91 -1.82 38.65
CA GLN A 596 -5.18 -2.25 37.26
C GLN A 596 -5.67 -1.11 36.35
N TYR A 597 -5.23 0.12 36.62
CA TYR A 597 -5.71 1.29 35.92
C TYR A 597 -5.06 1.41 34.54
N ARG A 598 -5.86 1.84 33.55
CA ARG A 598 -5.38 2.10 32.19
C ARG A 598 -6.00 3.39 31.68
N ARG A 599 -5.23 4.21 30.96
CA ARG A 599 -5.73 5.40 30.23
C ARG A 599 -6.96 5.12 29.37
N SER A 600 -7.04 3.92 28.80
CA SER A 600 -8.15 3.50 27.93
C SER A 600 -9.38 2.99 28.68
N SER A 601 -9.35 2.90 30.01
CA SER A 601 -10.45 2.37 30.83
C SER A 601 -11.72 3.23 30.77
N GLY A 602 -11.58 4.51 30.39
CA GLY A 602 -12.69 5.47 30.43
C GLY A 602 -13.11 5.84 31.86
N ARG A 603 -12.27 5.53 32.86
CA ARG A 603 -12.46 5.94 34.26
C ARG A 603 -11.44 7.01 34.62
N MET A 604 -11.74 7.83 35.63
CA MET A 604 -10.74 8.71 36.23
C MET A 604 -9.93 7.95 37.28
N LEU A 605 -8.68 8.37 37.51
CA LEU A 605 -7.81 7.80 38.55
C LEU A 605 -8.44 8.06 39.94
N PRO A 606 -8.46 7.10 40.88
CA PRO A 606 -8.94 7.36 42.24
C PRO A 606 -8.25 8.56 42.89
N LEU A 607 -8.98 9.38 43.66
CA LEU A 607 -8.48 10.67 44.15
C LEU A 607 -7.33 10.51 45.15
N ASP A 608 -7.48 9.53 46.03
CA ASP A 608 -6.48 9.08 47.00
C ASP A 608 -5.19 8.64 46.31
N VAL A 609 -5.29 7.81 45.27
CA VAL A 609 -4.14 7.37 44.47
C VAL A 609 -3.49 8.56 43.75
N ALA A 610 -4.28 9.49 43.20
CA ALA A 610 -3.77 10.69 42.56
C ALA A 610 -3.00 11.58 43.53
N LYS A 611 -3.48 11.73 44.77
CA LYS A 611 -2.79 12.48 45.82
C LYS A 611 -1.47 11.81 46.21
N GLN A 612 -1.50 10.51 46.49
CA GLN A 612 -0.29 9.73 46.80
C GLN A 612 0.74 9.81 45.66
N ALA A 613 0.31 9.82 44.41
CA ALA A 613 1.21 9.92 43.27
C ALA A 613 1.88 11.30 43.17
N VAL A 614 1.15 12.38 43.43
CA VAL A 614 1.73 13.73 43.44
C VAL A 614 2.63 13.95 44.66
N GLU A 615 2.26 13.40 45.81
CA GLU A 615 3.10 13.38 47.02
C GLU A 615 4.41 12.61 46.76
N ALA A 616 4.33 11.44 46.10
CA ALA A 616 5.51 10.70 45.68
C ALA A 616 6.43 11.48 44.71
N LEU A 617 5.86 12.27 43.80
CA LEU A 617 6.66 13.17 42.95
C LEU A 617 7.31 14.29 43.75
N HIS A 618 6.60 14.82 44.76
CA HIS A 618 7.14 15.82 45.67
C HIS A 618 8.32 15.27 46.48
N ASP A 619 8.22 14.05 47.02
CA ASP A 619 9.32 13.39 47.72
C ASP A 619 10.56 13.21 46.82
N ILE A 620 10.34 12.90 45.54
CA ILE A 620 11.41 12.76 44.55
C ILE A 620 12.07 14.11 44.23
N TYR A 621 11.26 15.15 44.09
CA TYR A 621 11.74 16.53 43.96
C TYR A 621 12.56 16.96 45.17
N ASP A 622 12.10 16.64 46.38
CA ASP A 622 12.81 16.93 47.63
C ASP A 622 14.15 16.18 47.71
N ALA A 623 14.22 14.98 47.16
CA ALA A 623 15.44 14.20 47.01
C ALA A 623 16.39 14.71 45.89
N GLY A 624 16.01 15.75 45.15
CA GLY A 624 16.86 16.38 44.12
C GLY A 624 16.77 15.74 42.74
N PHE A 625 15.67 15.04 42.45
CA PHE A 625 15.43 14.38 41.16
C PHE A 625 14.13 14.84 40.50
N ALA A 626 14.03 14.59 39.20
CA ALA A 626 12.79 14.70 38.42
C ALA A 626 12.55 13.40 37.65
N LEU A 627 11.29 13.04 37.46
CA LEU A 627 10.90 11.93 36.58
C LEU A 627 10.34 12.48 35.27
N VAL A 628 11.19 12.71 34.26
CA VAL A 628 10.79 13.40 33.02
C VAL A 628 9.67 12.68 32.24
N ASP A 629 9.55 11.36 32.41
CA ASP A 629 8.45 10.56 31.85
C ASP A 629 7.36 10.21 32.89
N ALA A 630 7.21 11.02 33.95
CA ALA A 630 6.18 10.83 34.97
C ALA A 630 4.80 10.81 34.32
N SER A 631 4.07 9.72 34.53
CA SER A 631 2.73 9.56 33.99
C SER A 631 1.93 8.55 34.79
N ILE A 632 0.61 8.64 34.66
CA ILE A 632 -0.32 7.66 35.24
C ILE A 632 -0.17 6.22 34.71
N ASP A 633 0.63 5.98 33.66
CA ASP A 633 0.91 4.63 33.14
C ASP A 633 2.11 3.97 33.85
N ASN A 634 2.83 4.75 34.67
CA ASN A 634 4.07 4.43 35.38
C ASN A 634 3.85 4.33 36.90
N LEU A 635 2.64 3.97 37.30
CA LEU A 635 2.25 3.73 38.70
C LEU A 635 1.45 2.42 38.82
N LEU A 636 1.57 1.78 39.97
CA LEU A 636 0.76 0.64 40.40
C LEU A 636 0.43 0.79 41.89
N VAL A 637 -0.57 0.07 42.37
CA VAL A 637 -0.86 -0.02 43.81
C VAL A 637 -0.77 -1.47 44.21
N ASP A 638 0.11 -1.77 45.16
CA ASP A 638 0.19 -3.07 45.80
C ASP A 638 -0.73 -3.13 47.03
N ARG A 639 -1.34 -4.30 47.26
CA ARG A 639 -2.26 -4.48 48.40
C ARG A 639 -1.62 -4.25 49.77
N ARG A 640 -0.32 -4.55 49.90
CA ARG A 640 0.44 -4.45 51.16
C ARG A 640 1.37 -3.25 51.17
N GLU A 641 2.03 -2.99 50.05
CA GLU A 641 3.11 -2.01 49.94
C GLU A 641 2.66 -0.63 49.45
N GLY A 642 1.37 -0.47 49.11
CA GLY A 642 0.79 0.79 48.66
C GLY A 642 1.22 1.19 47.25
N LEU A 643 1.17 2.49 46.95
CA LEU A 643 1.55 3.04 45.65
C LEU A 643 3.04 2.80 45.37
N LYS A 644 3.36 2.26 44.19
CA LYS A 644 4.73 2.23 43.65
C LYS A 644 4.80 2.89 42.29
N LEU A 645 5.85 3.69 42.09
CA LEU A 645 6.26 4.20 40.79
C LEU A 645 7.24 3.20 40.14
N PHE A 646 7.28 3.19 38.81
CA PHE A 646 8.23 2.37 38.05
C PHE A 646 8.58 3.04 36.72
N ASP A 647 9.58 2.50 36.02
CA ASP A 647 10.11 3.02 34.75
C ASP A 647 10.86 4.35 34.91
N PHE A 648 12.04 4.28 35.53
CA PHE A 648 12.87 5.46 35.84
C PHE A 648 13.95 5.73 34.79
N GLU A 649 13.77 5.21 33.57
CA GLU A 649 14.74 5.36 32.47
C GLU A 649 14.93 6.83 32.02
N PHE A 650 14.05 7.74 32.43
CA PHE A 650 14.19 9.18 32.21
C PHE A 650 14.29 9.98 33.53
N SER A 651 14.79 9.35 34.60
CA SER A 651 15.09 10.08 35.83
C SER A 651 16.23 11.08 35.59
N HIS A 652 16.06 12.32 36.03
CA HIS A 652 17.05 13.37 35.92
C HIS A 652 17.44 13.85 37.32
N GLN A 653 18.73 13.93 37.60
CA GLN A 653 19.24 14.57 38.81
C GLN A 653 19.44 16.05 38.51
N TYR A 654 18.92 16.92 39.36
CA TYR A 654 19.05 18.35 39.16
C TYR A 654 20.47 18.83 39.41
N ASP A 655 21.06 19.53 38.44
CA ASP A 655 22.25 20.35 38.68
C ASP A 655 21.89 21.58 39.53
N ARG A 656 20.74 22.20 39.23
CA ARG A 656 20.15 23.28 40.01
C ARG A 656 18.65 23.05 40.13
N ARG A 657 18.21 22.59 41.31
CA ARG A 657 16.81 22.28 41.56
C ARG A 657 15.94 23.55 41.44
N PRO A 658 14.77 23.47 40.76
CA PRO A 658 13.77 24.55 40.75
C PRO A 658 13.38 24.97 42.17
N LYS A 659 12.87 26.19 42.35
CA LYS A 659 12.59 26.73 43.69
C LYS A 659 11.36 26.09 44.34
N THR A 660 10.39 25.69 43.52
CA THR A 660 9.16 25.05 43.98
C THR A 660 8.92 23.73 43.26
N PHE A 661 8.11 22.88 43.86
CA PHE A 661 7.69 21.60 43.26
C PHE A 661 6.88 21.81 41.97
N GLU A 662 6.07 22.87 41.88
CA GLU A 662 5.29 23.17 40.67
C GLU A 662 6.16 23.49 39.46
N GLU A 663 7.40 23.94 39.68
CA GLU A 663 8.41 24.19 38.63
C GLU A 663 9.26 22.94 38.30
N SER A 664 9.00 21.80 38.96
CA SER A 664 9.71 20.54 38.69
C SER A 664 9.48 20.07 37.25
N TYR A 665 10.41 19.28 36.71
CA TYR A 665 10.39 18.93 35.29
C TYR A 665 9.33 17.87 34.97
N ASP A 666 8.91 17.07 35.96
CA ASP A 666 7.79 16.14 35.87
C ASP A 666 6.42 16.82 35.94
N VAL A 667 6.36 18.04 36.49
CA VAL A 667 5.13 18.84 36.60
C VAL A 667 5.02 19.87 35.48
N ALA A 668 5.98 20.79 35.37
CA ALA A 668 5.97 21.89 34.40
C ALA A 668 6.47 21.46 33.00
N GLY A 669 7.21 20.35 32.92
CA GLY A 669 7.96 19.95 31.73
C GLY A 669 9.39 20.51 31.72
N CYS A 670 10.24 19.91 30.88
CA CYS A 670 11.63 20.34 30.74
C CYS A 670 11.77 21.72 30.07
N PRO A 671 12.75 22.54 30.49
CA PRO A 671 13.03 23.85 29.90
C PRO A 671 13.56 23.76 28.46
N SER A 672 13.49 24.87 27.72
CA SER A 672 14.11 25.00 26.40
C SER A 672 15.64 24.85 26.50
N GLY A 673 16.20 23.86 25.80
CA GLY A 673 17.63 23.54 25.87
C GLY A 673 17.99 22.45 26.88
N PHE A 674 17.01 21.70 27.42
CA PHE A 674 17.28 20.52 28.23
C PHE A 674 18.17 19.50 27.48
N GLU A 675 19.35 19.21 28.03
CA GLU A 675 20.37 18.35 27.42
C GLU A 675 20.19 16.86 27.73
N GLY A 676 19.14 16.48 28.47
CA GLY A 676 18.83 15.08 28.80
C GLY A 676 17.95 14.37 27.77
N ASP A 677 17.84 13.04 27.90
CA ASP A 677 16.95 12.25 27.06
C ASP A 677 15.47 12.56 27.35
N LEU A 678 14.66 12.63 26.29
CA LEU A 678 13.21 12.84 26.37
C LEU A 678 12.43 11.62 25.85
N PRO A 679 11.22 11.36 26.37
CA PRO A 679 10.31 10.40 25.74
C PRO A 679 9.92 10.83 24.33
N ILE A 680 9.50 9.87 23.49
CA ILE A 680 9.10 10.11 22.08
C ILE A 680 8.11 11.25 21.92
N GLN A 681 7.25 11.44 22.91
CA GLN A 681 6.18 12.42 22.88
C GLN A 681 6.63 13.81 23.33
N GLY A 682 7.91 14.00 23.65
CA GLY A 682 8.47 15.16 24.37
C GLY A 682 8.40 14.98 25.89
N SER A 683 8.84 15.99 26.65
CA SER A 683 8.71 16.01 28.11
C SER A 683 7.24 15.93 28.53
N ASN A 684 6.99 15.19 29.60
CA ASN A 684 5.66 15.12 30.18
C ASN A 684 5.43 16.33 31.10
N SER A 685 4.19 16.82 31.16
CA SER A 685 3.73 17.79 32.15
C SER A 685 2.45 17.30 32.83
N TYR A 686 2.13 17.88 33.99
CA TYR A 686 0.91 17.58 34.74
C TYR A 686 -0.35 17.79 33.86
N GLU A 687 -0.44 18.93 33.18
CA GLU A 687 -1.59 19.29 32.34
C GLU A 687 -1.84 18.27 31.22
N ARG A 688 -0.76 17.72 30.66
CA ARG A 688 -0.84 16.78 29.55
C ARG A 688 -1.08 15.34 30.00
N ASN A 689 -0.41 14.90 31.06
CA ASN A 689 -0.31 13.48 31.41
C ASN A 689 -1.09 13.06 32.66
N TRP A 690 -1.50 14.01 33.49
CA TRP A 690 -2.15 13.77 34.78
C TRP A 690 -3.56 14.37 34.83
N GLN A 691 -3.69 15.68 34.57
CA GLN A 691 -4.97 16.41 34.63
C GLN A 691 -6.11 15.75 33.85
N PRO A 692 -5.93 15.24 32.61
CA PRO A 692 -7.04 14.65 31.84
C PRO A 692 -7.63 13.38 32.48
N TYR A 693 -6.87 12.76 33.39
CA TYR A 693 -7.21 11.49 34.01
C TYR A 693 -7.57 11.63 35.49
N ILE A 694 -7.07 12.68 36.15
CA ILE A 694 -7.46 13.06 37.51
C ILE A 694 -8.75 13.89 37.47
N GLY A 695 -8.85 14.84 36.54
CA GLY A 695 -9.95 15.80 36.43
C GLY A 695 -9.80 17.03 37.33
N LEU A 696 -8.57 17.33 37.79
CA LEU A 696 -8.23 18.49 38.59
C LEU A 696 -6.93 19.12 38.06
N SER A 697 -6.85 20.45 38.08
CA SER A 697 -5.55 21.13 37.97
C SER A 697 -4.67 20.79 39.17
N LEU A 698 -3.36 20.95 39.04
CA LEU A 698 -2.42 20.64 40.12
C LEU A 698 -2.74 21.47 41.37
N ASN A 699 -2.96 22.77 41.19
CA ASN A 699 -3.30 23.67 42.29
C ASN A 699 -4.58 23.22 43.04
N SER A 700 -5.62 22.80 42.31
CA SER A 700 -6.84 22.27 42.94
C SER A 700 -6.61 20.91 43.64
N LEU A 701 -5.70 20.08 43.13
CA LEU A 701 -5.35 18.82 43.78
C LEU A 701 -4.57 19.02 45.10
N LEU A 702 -3.68 20.01 45.13
CA LEU A 702 -2.83 20.31 46.29
C LEU A 702 -3.56 21.11 47.38
N TYR A 703 -4.32 22.15 46.99
CA TYR A 703 -4.72 23.19 47.92
C TYR A 703 -6.23 23.26 48.22
N ASP A 704 -7.09 22.70 47.35
CA ASP A 704 -8.53 22.71 47.62
C ASP A 704 -8.91 21.73 48.74
N SER A 705 -10.00 22.04 49.45
CA SER A 705 -10.62 21.10 50.39
C SER A 705 -11.17 19.84 49.68
N PRO A 706 -11.31 18.69 50.38
CA PRO A 706 -11.85 17.46 49.79
C PRO A 706 -13.22 17.63 49.13
N GLY A 707 -14.08 18.52 49.65
CA GLY A 707 -15.39 18.82 49.07
C GLY A 707 -15.28 19.54 47.72
N GLN A 708 -14.46 20.59 47.66
CA GLN A 708 -14.18 21.34 46.42
C GLN A 708 -13.58 20.45 45.34
N GLN A 709 -12.64 19.56 45.72
CA GLN A 709 -12.05 18.60 44.79
C GLN A 709 -13.10 17.67 44.18
N ARG A 710 -14.02 17.12 44.99
CA ARG A 710 -15.10 16.25 44.48
C ARG A 710 -16.03 16.98 43.52
N VAL A 711 -16.40 18.22 43.84
CA VAL A 711 -17.27 19.06 42.98
C VAL A 711 -16.57 19.37 41.65
N LYS A 712 -15.32 19.84 41.69
CA LYS A 712 -14.55 20.14 40.47
C LYS A 712 -14.34 18.91 39.60
N ARG A 713 -14.08 17.74 40.19
CA ARG A 713 -13.99 16.46 39.44
C ARG A 713 -15.31 16.05 38.81
N ALA A 714 -16.43 16.21 39.51
CA ALA A 714 -17.75 15.91 38.97
C ALA A 714 -18.07 16.82 37.77
N LEU A 715 -17.76 18.12 37.88
CA LEU A 715 -17.90 19.09 36.80
C LEU A 715 -16.98 18.75 35.61
N TYR A 716 -15.72 18.40 35.88
CA TYR A 716 -14.79 17.97 34.85
C TYR A 716 -15.32 16.73 34.11
N PHE A 717 -15.79 15.72 34.85
CA PHE A 717 -16.37 14.52 34.27
C PHE A 717 -17.60 14.82 33.41
N ALA A 718 -18.50 15.69 33.87
CA ALA A 718 -19.69 16.08 33.11
C ALA A 718 -19.33 16.80 31.80
N THR A 719 -18.44 17.78 31.87
CA THR A 719 -17.99 18.57 30.70
C THR A 719 -17.12 17.77 29.72
N HIS A 720 -16.44 16.73 30.21
CA HIS A 720 -15.54 15.88 29.42
C HIS A 720 -16.04 14.44 29.28
N ALA A 721 -17.34 14.18 29.52
CA ALA A 721 -17.92 12.84 29.50
C ALA A 721 -17.63 12.08 28.19
N HIS A 722 -17.55 12.80 27.07
CA HIS A 722 -17.17 12.27 25.77
C HIS A 722 -15.78 11.60 25.75
N ARG A 723 -14.84 12.04 26.59
CA ARG A 723 -13.51 11.44 26.76
C ARG A 723 -13.53 10.15 27.57
N PHE A 724 -14.61 9.89 28.30
CA PHE A 724 -14.80 8.72 29.15
C PHE A 724 -15.72 7.66 28.52
N LEU A 725 -16.43 8.01 27.44
CA LEU A 725 -17.22 7.05 26.67
C LEU A 725 -16.35 5.91 26.08
N PRO A 726 -16.89 4.67 25.97
CA PRO A 726 -16.22 3.56 25.30
C PRO A 726 -15.80 3.94 23.87
N ARG A 727 -14.65 3.44 23.40
CA ARG A 727 -14.11 3.75 22.06
C ARG A 727 -15.12 3.55 20.92
N ARG A 728 -16.07 2.61 21.05
CA ARG A 728 -17.14 2.38 20.07
C ARG A 728 -18.14 3.54 19.99
N ALA A 729 -18.52 4.14 21.12
CA ALA A 729 -19.42 5.29 21.18
C ALA A 729 -18.75 6.58 20.67
N ARG A 730 -17.44 6.75 20.88
CA ARG A 730 -16.69 7.89 20.32
C ARG A 730 -16.66 7.91 18.79
N GLY A 731 -16.72 6.73 18.15
CA GLY A 731 -16.81 6.62 16.69
C GLY A 731 -18.12 7.17 16.14
N PHE A 732 -19.24 6.93 16.85
CA PHE A 732 -20.55 7.46 16.48
C PHE A 732 -20.64 8.97 16.68
N ILE A 733 -20.13 9.51 17.80
CA ILE A 733 -20.14 10.96 18.05
C ILE A 733 -19.25 11.67 17.02
N ARG A 734 -18.06 11.15 16.71
CA ARG A 734 -17.20 11.73 15.66
C ARG A 734 -17.85 11.69 14.28
N ALA A 735 -18.54 10.60 13.93
CA ALA A 735 -19.26 10.49 12.66
C ALA A 735 -20.44 11.48 12.59
N ALA A 736 -21.10 11.76 13.72
CA ALA A 736 -22.18 12.72 13.83
C ALA A 736 -21.70 14.19 13.86
N THR A 737 -20.49 14.46 14.34
CA THR A 737 -19.90 15.83 14.34
C THR A 737 -19.06 16.12 13.11
N SER A 738 -18.64 15.10 12.34
CA SER A 738 -17.88 15.28 11.10
C SER A 738 -18.75 15.47 9.85
N SER A 739 -20.07 15.44 9.97
CA SER A 739 -20.98 15.70 8.85
C SER A 739 -21.12 17.19 8.50
N ASP A 740 -20.59 18.12 9.31
CA ASP A 740 -20.74 19.58 9.11
C ASP A 740 -19.43 20.35 8.86
N ALA A 741 -18.31 19.67 8.59
CA ALA A 741 -17.04 20.33 8.30
C ALA A 741 -16.41 19.87 6.97
N SER A 742 -17.16 20.03 5.88
CA SER A 742 -16.60 20.08 4.53
C SER A 742 -17.24 21.21 3.72
N ILE A 743 -17.13 22.44 4.23
CA ILE A 743 -17.30 23.64 3.43
C ILE A 743 -15.93 24.34 3.40
N ALA A 744 -15.45 24.57 2.19
CA ALA A 744 -14.16 25.14 1.86
C ALA A 744 -13.89 26.45 2.64
N ARG A 745 -12.71 26.56 3.24
CA ARG A 745 -12.13 27.88 3.55
C ARG A 745 -11.45 28.41 2.28
N PRO A 746 -11.78 29.63 1.81
CA PRO A 746 -11.02 30.31 0.77
C PRO A 746 -9.62 30.64 1.30
N ALA A 747 -8.64 30.64 0.38
CA ALA A 747 -7.29 31.12 0.64
C ALA A 747 -7.33 32.54 1.23
N ALA A 748 -6.66 32.73 2.36
CA ALA A 748 -6.38 34.06 2.87
C ALA A 748 -5.42 34.76 1.90
N ALA A 749 -5.82 35.94 1.43
CA ALA A 749 -5.00 36.82 0.63
C ALA A 749 -3.75 37.24 1.42
N GLU A 750 -2.60 37.19 0.76
CA GLU A 750 -1.34 37.75 1.23
C GLU A 750 -1.49 39.27 1.48
N PRO A 751 -0.92 39.82 2.56
CA PRO A 751 -0.73 41.25 2.66
C PRO A 751 0.48 41.65 1.82
N VAL A 752 0.22 42.47 0.80
CA VAL A 752 1.20 43.23 0.03
C VAL A 752 2.05 44.07 0.99
N SER A 753 3.36 43.80 1.04
CA SER A 753 4.36 44.74 1.55
C SER A 753 5.28 45.17 0.41
N MET A 754 5.07 46.39 -0.07
CA MET A 754 5.95 47.15 -0.96
C MET A 754 7.19 47.67 -0.18
N PRO A 755 8.26 48.09 -0.89
CA PRO A 755 9.63 48.04 -0.42
C PRO A 755 10.04 49.28 0.39
N GLN A 756 11.01 49.12 1.29
CA GLN A 756 11.83 50.23 1.78
C GLN A 756 13.32 49.95 1.57
N SER A 757 13.96 51.01 1.13
CA SER A 757 15.33 51.16 0.64
C SER A 757 16.37 51.30 1.76
N LYS A 758 17.56 50.75 1.48
CA LYS A 758 18.93 51.29 1.69
C LYS A 758 19.42 51.81 3.06
N ALA A 759 20.67 51.40 3.32
CA ALA A 759 21.71 51.92 4.23
C ALA A 759 21.49 51.67 5.73
N ALA A 760 22.46 51.23 6.53
CA ALA A 760 23.92 51.15 6.38
C ALA A 760 24.45 49.74 6.70
#